data_AF-A0A8T3BHL2-F1
#
_entry.id   AF-A0A8T3BHL2-F1
#
_cell.length_a   1.000
_cell.length_b   1.000
_cell.length_c   1.000
_cell.angle_alpha   90.00
_cell.angle_beta   90.00
_cell.angle_gamma   90.00
#
_symmetry.space_group_name_H-M   'P 1'
#
loop_
_entity.id
_entity.type
_entity.pdbx_description
1 polymer ?
#
loop_
_entity_poly.entity_id
_entity_poly.type
_entity_poly.pdbx_seq_one_letter_code
_entity_poly.pdbx_strand_id
1 'polypeptide(L)'
;MSSLSGVAHSARLRFTCSLLPDHFLSLPPSQALLLFYFFGMNDLRVKVAQAVHVLNHDAQSSNRVAANQWLVQFQKMDAAWEVAASFLTSSSDPIISSNCEVEFFAAQILRRKIQNDGYHLQIGAKGSLFNALLLAARRFSLGPPQLLTQICLALSALVLRAVEHKMPIEQFFSSLNELQSQENGNAAVLEMLTVLPEEVEVNNGDGSIDAGSRFQFTRELLSHTPNVLEFLLLQSEQNLALLLQSEQNLKNGTTLQEKNKKILRCLLSWVRVGCFSEIHPSVLPTHPLLNFVFNSLQVPTSFDVSIEVLIELVCRYEGLPQVLLSRIPYLKEILLLPALNSRDEKVIGGFACLISEVGQAAPALIAEASPEALMLADALLSCVSFPSEDWEIPDSTLQFWCSLASYILGLDLSKADSTNNILDVFSPVFLTLLDALLLRAQVGDTVCTVNNGAFVIPDGLINFRTNLEEILVDICQLLGPSIYMQKLLNDGWTTSKSSIPWVDVETRLFALNLVSETVLQHGPPLSFSIVMQLVTILTSTSSGDLKGLLPFVYKSLADVVGSFSRWISLVPDNIMPLLIFCASGIKDLMCKTACSSALRKLCEDAPILIHEPQNLEILIWIGEDLEKRILSFEEEAEIVSAITLTLNSVPNKELKKSSLARLLSSSYVAIENLIDAEDQNSLARNPAVYTLTMNLAVRGLYRMGAILGHLGVSCSNDQAEDDTILVLLGMFWPLLEKLFSSPHMENSSLSAAACRCLSQAIHSSGEHYHILLPKVLDCLSANFLLFQNHECYLRTAAVVIEEFGYREEYGPLCIDTFERFTSAASVTALNSSYICDQEPDLVEAYTNFVSTFVHFCPKAVVASSGTLLELSFQKATICCTAMHRGAALAAMSCMSCFLETCLSSLLESLTCISEGSLSAVMIQVLSRSGEGLVSNVVYTLLGVSAMSRVHKSATILQQLAAVCCLSERTSLMALLSWNSLCGWLQSTAQSLPAEYLRQGEAETLVPLWLNALASAASDYLASKTSDAALIDHGHMLGKGGRTLKRLIRDFADTHRNFPKPP
;
A
#
# COMPACT_ATOMS: atom_id res chain seq x y z
N MET A 1 50.31 -39.77 9.07
CA MET A 1 51.45 -40.33 8.31
C MET A 1 51.92 -39.30 7.30
N SER A 2 53.19 -38.89 7.45
CA SER A 2 54.15 -38.41 6.43
C SER A 2 53.78 -37.31 5.41
N SER A 3 54.15 -36.07 5.77
CA SER A 3 55.13 -35.18 5.09
C SER A 3 55.46 -35.36 3.59
N LEU A 4 55.37 -34.26 2.83
CA LEU A 4 56.44 -33.79 1.93
C LEU A 4 56.34 -32.26 1.71
N SER A 5 57.44 -31.61 2.05
CA SER A 5 57.81 -30.19 1.91
C SER A 5 58.13 -29.79 0.47
N GLY A 6 57.91 -28.51 0.10
CA GLY A 6 58.63 -27.92 -1.05
C GLY A 6 58.15 -26.57 -1.57
N VAL A 7 58.85 -25.50 -1.17
CA VAL A 7 59.16 -24.27 -1.93
C VAL A 7 58.03 -23.24 -2.15
N ALA A 8 57.94 -22.32 -1.20
CA ALA A 8 57.52 -20.94 -1.41
C ALA A 8 58.75 -20.07 -1.76
N HIS A 9 58.50 -18.95 -2.46
CA HIS A 9 59.40 -17.86 -2.88
C HIS A 9 60.10 -18.01 -4.24
N SER A 10 60.00 -16.92 -5.02
CA SER A 10 60.61 -16.64 -6.34
C SER A 10 59.84 -17.15 -7.58
N ALA A 11 58.82 -16.41 -8.01
CA ALA A 11 58.62 -16.00 -9.42
C ALA A 11 57.25 -15.35 -9.64
N ARG A 12 57.13 -14.03 -9.44
CA ARG A 12 56.15 -13.16 -10.14
C ARG A 12 56.49 -11.68 -9.87
N LEU A 13 57.71 -11.31 -10.24
CA LEU A 13 58.21 -9.93 -10.33
C LEU A 13 59.12 -9.83 -11.55
N ARG A 14 58.58 -10.16 -12.73
CA ARG A 14 59.17 -9.89 -14.04
C ARG A 14 58.03 -9.82 -15.04
N PHE A 15 57.51 -8.63 -15.28
CA PHE A 15 56.89 -8.16 -16.54
C PHE A 15 56.20 -6.83 -16.24
N THR A 16 56.96 -5.74 -16.35
CA THR A 16 56.59 -4.34 -16.64
C THR A 16 57.68 -3.40 -16.08
N CYS A 17 58.87 -3.49 -16.66
CA CYS A 17 59.92 -2.47 -16.55
C CYS A 17 60.61 -2.42 -17.91
N SER A 18 60.06 -1.64 -18.84
CA SER A 18 60.70 -1.43 -20.15
C SER A 18 60.46 -0.05 -20.74
N LEU A 19 60.06 0.96 -19.94
CA LEU A 19 59.91 2.35 -20.38
C LEU A 19 60.25 3.36 -19.27
N LEU A 20 61.41 3.22 -18.63
CA LEU A 20 62.01 4.30 -17.83
C LEU A 20 63.45 4.51 -18.32
N PRO A 21 63.83 5.73 -18.78
CA PRO A 21 65.20 6.01 -19.18
C PRO A 21 66.15 5.88 -17.96
N ASP A 22 67.37 5.40 -18.20
CA ASP A 22 68.37 4.98 -17.21
C ASP A 22 68.82 6.05 -16.18
N HIS A 23 68.25 7.26 -16.21
CA HIS A 23 68.54 8.33 -15.25
C HIS A 23 67.80 8.22 -13.90
N PHE A 24 66.81 7.32 -13.76
CA PHE A 24 65.98 7.22 -12.55
C PHE A 24 66.53 6.32 -11.42
N LEU A 25 67.66 5.66 -11.62
CA LEU A 25 68.29 4.75 -10.62
C LEU A 25 69.04 5.47 -9.47
N SER A 26 68.91 6.80 -9.34
CA SER A 26 69.60 7.59 -8.31
C SER A 26 68.69 8.47 -7.46
N LEU A 27 67.38 8.26 -7.49
CA LEU A 27 66.43 9.04 -6.69
C LEU A 27 66.15 8.37 -5.34
N PRO A 28 66.06 9.13 -4.23
CA PRO A 28 65.72 8.59 -2.91
C PRO A 28 64.37 7.86 -2.95
N PRO A 29 64.18 6.82 -2.12
CA PRO A 29 63.01 5.93 -2.17
C PRO A 29 61.66 6.66 -2.04
N SER A 30 61.62 7.82 -1.37
CA SER A 30 60.45 8.69 -1.30
C SER A 30 60.06 9.32 -2.65
N GLN A 31 61.01 9.66 -3.52
CA GLN A 31 60.76 10.24 -4.83
C GLN A 31 60.42 9.16 -5.88
N ALA A 32 60.99 7.96 -5.75
CA ALA A 32 60.61 6.82 -6.59
C ALA A 32 59.18 6.33 -6.31
N LEU A 33 58.75 6.31 -5.04
CA LEU A 33 57.36 6.03 -4.64
C LEU A 33 56.38 7.07 -5.19
N LEU A 34 56.72 8.36 -5.13
CA LEU A 34 55.91 9.44 -5.71
C LEU A 34 55.78 9.30 -7.24
N LEU A 35 56.86 8.94 -7.94
CA LEU A 35 56.82 8.71 -9.38
C LEU A 35 55.99 7.47 -9.74
N PHE A 36 56.13 6.35 -9.01
CA PHE A 36 55.31 5.15 -9.23
C PHE A 36 53.82 5.41 -8.98
N TYR A 37 53.49 6.16 -7.92
CA TYR A 37 52.13 6.58 -7.62
C TYR A 37 51.57 7.47 -8.74
N PHE A 38 52.34 8.46 -9.20
CA PHE A 38 51.96 9.38 -10.26
C PHE A 38 51.76 8.68 -11.62
N PHE A 39 52.63 7.74 -11.99
CA PHE A 39 52.48 6.95 -13.21
C PHE A 39 51.27 6.00 -13.14
N GLY A 40 51.01 5.37 -11.98
CA GLY A 40 49.83 4.53 -11.77
C GLY A 40 48.51 5.31 -11.85
N MET A 41 48.48 6.54 -11.34
CA MET A 41 47.30 7.41 -11.40
C MET A 41 46.96 7.86 -12.83
N ASN A 42 47.96 8.19 -13.64
CA ASN A 42 47.72 8.57 -15.04
C ASN A 42 47.18 7.39 -15.87
N ASP A 43 47.65 6.16 -15.62
CA ASP A 43 47.10 4.97 -16.26
C ASP A 43 45.63 4.71 -15.86
N LEU A 44 45.29 4.93 -14.58
CA LEU A 44 43.90 4.87 -14.09
C LEU A 44 42.99 5.92 -14.72
N ARG A 45 43.45 7.17 -14.88
CA ARG A 45 42.67 8.22 -15.57
C ARG A 45 42.33 7.81 -17.00
N VAL A 46 43.30 7.32 -17.76
CA VAL A 46 43.07 6.89 -19.14
C VAL A 46 42.06 5.73 -19.20
N LYS A 47 42.16 4.75 -18.30
CA LYS A 47 41.20 3.63 -18.23
C LYS A 47 39.78 4.09 -17.87
N VAL A 48 39.63 5.03 -16.94
CA VAL A 48 38.32 5.59 -16.59
C VAL A 48 37.70 6.32 -17.78
N ALA A 49 38.47 7.18 -18.46
CA ALA A 49 37.98 7.89 -19.65
C ALA A 49 37.55 6.94 -20.77
N GLN A 50 38.33 5.88 -21.01
CA GLN A 50 38.00 4.83 -21.99
C GLN A 50 36.73 4.05 -21.60
N ALA A 51 36.60 3.64 -20.34
CA ALA A 51 35.43 2.92 -19.85
C ALA A 51 34.14 3.76 -19.93
N VAL A 52 34.20 5.05 -19.61
CA VAL A 52 33.07 5.98 -19.78
C VAL A 52 32.69 6.13 -21.25
N HIS A 53 33.68 6.25 -22.14
CA HIS A 53 33.42 6.32 -23.57
C HIS A 53 32.75 5.03 -24.10
N VAL A 54 33.22 3.84 -23.66
CA VAL A 54 32.60 2.55 -24.02
C VAL A 54 31.17 2.47 -23.49
N LEU A 55 30.91 2.92 -22.26
CA LEU A 55 29.58 2.89 -21.66
C LEU A 55 28.54 3.68 -22.48
N ASN A 56 28.93 4.86 -22.99
CA ASN A 56 28.02 5.78 -23.67
C ASN A 56 27.91 5.52 -25.19
N HIS A 57 29.00 5.10 -25.85
CA HIS A 57 29.09 5.09 -27.32
C HIS A 57 29.28 3.71 -27.96
N ASP A 58 29.53 2.65 -27.19
CA ASP A 58 29.72 1.30 -27.77
C ASP A 58 28.39 0.68 -28.23
N ALA A 59 28.36 0.19 -29.48
CA ALA A 59 27.17 -0.41 -30.08
C ALA A 59 26.80 -1.77 -29.44
N GLN A 60 27.76 -2.48 -28.84
CA GLN A 60 27.56 -3.78 -28.23
C GLN A 60 27.12 -3.64 -26.76
N SER A 61 25.96 -4.21 -26.42
CA SER A 61 25.44 -4.21 -25.04
C SER A 61 26.36 -4.94 -24.05
N SER A 62 27.06 -5.99 -24.47
CA SER A 62 28.02 -6.73 -23.63
C SER A 62 29.18 -5.87 -23.14
N ASN A 63 29.73 -5.01 -24.01
CA ASN A 63 30.86 -4.14 -23.68
C ASN A 63 30.42 -3.01 -22.74
N ARG A 64 29.21 -2.46 -22.96
CA ARG A 64 28.60 -1.48 -22.04
C ARG A 64 28.36 -2.04 -20.65
N VAL A 65 27.90 -3.29 -20.54
CA VAL A 65 27.73 -3.97 -19.25
C VAL A 65 29.08 -4.20 -18.56
N ALA A 66 30.10 -4.66 -19.29
CA ALA A 66 31.45 -4.87 -18.74
C ALA A 66 32.08 -3.56 -18.26
N ALA A 67 31.95 -2.48 -19.05
CA ALA A 67 32.40 -1.15 -18.67
C ALA A 67 31.67 -0.63 -17.42
N ASN A 68 30.35 -0.79 -17.34
CA ASN A 68 29.58 -0.41 -16.16
C ASN A 68 30.01 -1.20 -14.90
N GLN A 69 30.18 -2.52 -15.01
CA GLN A 69 30.65 -3.36 -13.90
C GLN A 69 32.03 -2.92 -13.40
N TRP A 70 32.94 -2.61 -14.31
CA TRP A 70 34.27 -2.10 -13.95
C TRP A 70 34.19 -0.72 -13.28
N LEU A 71 33.35 0.19 -13.80
CA LEU A 71 33.14 1.52 -13.23
C LEU A 71 32.49 1.46 -11.83
N VAL A 72 31.59 0.50 -11.59
CA VAL A 72 31.03 0.23 -10.26
C VAL A 72 32.08 -0.30 -9.29
N GLN A 73 33.01 -1.15 -9.74
CA GLN A 73 34.13 -1.59 -8.92
C GLN A 73 35.09 -0.43 -8.61
N PHE A 74 35.37 0.41 -9.62
CA PHE A 74 36.18 1.62 -9.45
C PHE A 74 35.58 2.58 -8.41
N GLN A 75 34.26 2.77 -8.40
CA GLN A 75 33.57 3.61 -7.40
C GLN A 75 33.88 3.20 -5.94
N LYS A 76 34.15 1.91 -5.70
CA LYS A 76 34.49 1.38 -4.37
C LYS A 76 35.96 1.55 -4.00
N MET A 77 36.84 1.90 -4.95
CA MET A 77 38.27 2.08 -4.69
C MET A 77 38.56 3.45 -4.06
N ASP A 78 39.60 3.52 -3.22
CA ASP A 78 40.07 4.79 -2.63
C ASP A 78 40.63 5.76 -3.69
N ALA A 79 41.28 5.22 -4.72
CA ALA A 79 41.82 6.02 -5.83
C ALA A 79 40.75 6.84 -6.58
N ALA A 80 39.46 6.49 -6.45
CA ALA A 80 38.36 7.20 -7.09
C ALA A 80 38.24 8.65 -6.61
N TRP A 81 38.60 8.96 -5.36
CA TRP A 81 38.59 10.32 -4.81
C TRP A 81 39.50 11.26 -5.60
N GLU A 82 40.78 10.90 -5.72
CA GLU A 82 41.79 11.74 -6.38
C GLU A 82 41.61 11.77 -7.89
N VAL A 83 41.27 10.62 -8.50
CA VAL A 83 41.05 10.53 -9.95
C VAL A 83 39.84 11.38 -10.36
N ALA A 84 38.71 11.28 -9.66
CA ALA A 84 37.53 12.10 -9.98
C ALA A 84 37.76 13.60 -9.73
N ALA A 85 38.37 13.98 -8.60
CA ALA A 85 38.70 15.38 -8.32
C ALA A 85 39.65 15.99 -9.36
N SER A 86 40.56 15.18 -9.89
CA SER A 86 41.50 15.64 -10.91
C SER A 86 40.86 15.90 -12.26
N PHE A 87 39.90 15.08 -12.71
CA PHE A 87 39.17 15.34 -13.96
C PHE A 87 38.44 16.68 -13.95
N LEU A 88 37.90 17.07 -12.79
CA LEU A 88 37.19 18.34 -12.64
C LEU A 88 38.12 19.56 -12.60
N THR A 89 39.33 19.40 -12.05
CA THR A 89 40.27 20.51 -11.79
C THR A 89 41.35 20.70 -12.85
N SER A 90 41.72 19.66 -13.60
CA SER A 90 42.79 19.75 -14.62
C SER A 90 42.32 20.46 -15.90
N SER A 91 43.02 21.51 -16.33
CA SER A 91 42.83 22.11 -17.67
C SER A 91 43.14 21.06 -18.74
N SER A 92 42.17 20.81 -19.63
CA SER A 92 42.08 19.63 -20.49
C SER A 92 43.32 19.32 -21.33
N ASP A 93 43.71 18.04 -21.41
CA ASP A 93 44.48 17.52 -22.54
C ASP A 93 43.58 17.49 -23.80
N PRO A 94 44.09 17.86 -25.00
CA PRO A 94 43.27 18.12 -26.20
C PRO A 94 42.56 16.89 -26.82
N ILE A 95 42.68 15.70 -26.22
CA ILE A 95 42.28 14.42 -26.83
C ILE A 95 40.89 13.95 -26.34
N ILE A 96 40.35 14.53 -25.25
CA ILE A 96 39.12 14.05 -24.56
C ILE A 96 37.94 15.05 -24.76
N SER A 97 38.15 16.17 -25.45
CA SER A 97 37.30 17.36 -25.38
C SER A 97 36.23 17.48 -26.49
N SER A 98 35.05 16.89 -26.28
CA SER A 98 33.86 17.50 -26.90
C SER A 98 32.58 17.46 -26.07
N ASN A 99 32.38 16.49 -25.15
CA ASN A 99 31.06 16.28 -24.53
C ASN A 99 31.00 16.35 -22.99
N CYS A 100 32.10 16.66 -22.27
CA CYS A 100 32.15 16.73 -20.79
C CYS A 100 31.63 15.47 -20.04
N GLU A 101 31.56 14.31 -20.70
CA GLU A 101 30.96 13.07 -20.16
C GLU A 101 31.78 12.48 -19.01
N VAL A 102 33.12 12.58 -19.11
CA VAL A 102 34.05 12.08 -18.08
C VAL A 102 33.98 12.96 -16.84
N GLU A 103 33.87 14.27 -17.02
CA GLU A 103 33.68 15.24 -15.94
C GLU A 103 32.32 15.05 -15.26
N PHE A 104 31.26 14.76 -16.02
CA PHE A 104 29.94 14.45 -15.46
C PHE A 104 29.97 13.16 -14.62
N PHE A 105 30.57 12.10 -15.15
CA PHE A 105 30.77 10.87 -14.40
C PHE A 105 31.62 11.09 -13.13
N ALA A 106 32.70 11.89 -13.22
CA ALA A 106 33.54 12.23 -12.07
C ALA A 106 32.75 12.97 -10.98
N ALA A 107 31.92 13.95 -11.34
CA ALA A 107 31.06 14.67 -10.40
C ALA A 107 30.05 13.73 -9.71
N GLN A 108 29.44 12.80 -10.45
CA GLN A 108 28.52 11.80 -9.88
C GLN A 108 29.22 10.84 -8.90
N ILE A 109 30.42 10.38 -9.22
CA ILE A 109 31.20 9.53 -8.31
C ILE A 109 31.51 10.28 -7.02
N LEU A 110 32.02 11.51 -7.13
CA LEU A 110 32.35 12.31 -5.94
C LEU A 110 31.12 12.51 -5.07
N ARG A 111 29.96 12.88 -5.64
CA ARG A 111 28.71 12.98 -4.89
C ARG A 111 28.39 11.69 -4.12
N ARG A 112 28.39 10.54 -4.79
CA ARG A 112 28.08 9.24 -4.17
C ARG A 112 29.08 8.85 -3.08
N LYS A 113 30.39 9.04 -3.34
CA LYS A 113 31.44 8.73 -2.36
C LYS A 113 31.36 9.66 -1.15
N ILE A 114 31.02 10.94 -1.34
CA ILE A 114 30.77 11.88 -0.23
C ILE A 114 29.56 11.43 0.59
N GLN A 115 28.48 11.02 -0.08
CA GLN A 115 27.27 10.55 0.59
C GLN A 115 27.49 9.29 1.43
N ASN A 116 28.23 8.31 0.89
CA ASN A 116 28.46 7.01 1.53
C ASN A 116 29.64 7.01 2.52
N ASP A 117 30.79 7.53 2.10
CA ASP A 117 32.07 7.37 2.81
C ASP A 117 32.59 8.70 3.41
N GLY A 118 31.85 9.81 3.23
CA GLY A 118 32.34 11.17 3.54
C GLY A 118 32.66 11.42 5.02
N TYR A 119 32.07 10.65 5.94
CA TYR A 119 32.37 10.73 7.37
C TYR A 119 33.79 10.26 7.72
N HIS A 120 34.33 9.32 6.95
CA HIS A 120 35.64 8.73 7.19
C HIS A 120 36.81 9.56 6.65
N LEU A 121 36.54 10.63 5.89
CA LEU A 121 37.56 11.54 5.38
C LEU A 121 38.16 12.39 6.50
N GLN A 122 39.49 12.51 6.52
CA GLN A 122 40.18 13.44 7.43
C GLN A 122 39.83 14.89 7.12
N ILE A 123 39.80 15.75 8.15
CA ILE A 123 39.46 17.19 8.06
C ILE A 123 40.26 17.92 6.96
N GLY A 124 41.57 17.64 6.85
CA GLY A 124 42.41 18.25 5.81
C GLY A 124 42.00 17.84 4.39
N ALA A 125 41.64 16.57 4.19
CA ALA A 125 41.17 16.05 2.90
C ALA A 125 39.79 16.62 2.52
N LYS A 126 38.89 16.80 3.51
CA LYS A 126 37.60 17.49 3.32
C LYS A 126 37.83 18.93 2.82
N GLY A 127 38.73 19.68 3.44
CA GLY A 127 39.08 21.05 3.01
C GLY A 127 39.70 21.13 1.60
N SER A 128 40.60 20.20 1.25
CA SER A 128 41.17 20.13 -0.10
C SER A 128 40.11 19.79 -1.17
N LEU A 129 39.21 18.85 -0.85
CA LEU A 129 38.12 18.46 -1.75
C LEU A 129 37.10 19.59 -1.93
N PHE A 130 36.79 20.33 -0.86
CA PHE A 130 35.93 21.52 -0.90
C PHE A 130 36.47 22.56 -1.88
N ASN A 131 37.76 22.91 -1.77
CA ASN A 131 38.40 23.87 -2.67
C ASN A 131 38.46 23.37 -4.12
N ALA A 132 38.70 22.06 -4.32
CA ALA A 132 38.71 21.44 -5.64
C ALA A 132 37.34 21.51 -6.33
N LEU A 133 36.25 21.23 -5.60
CA LEU A 133 34.88 21.33 -6.09
C LEU A 133 34.46 22.79 -6.35
N LEU A 134 34.88 23.73 -5.50
CA LEU A 134 34.63 25.16 -5.71
C LEU A 134 35.29 25.67 -7.00
N LEU A 135 36.56 25.26 -7.24
CA LEU A 135 37.28 25.56 -8.47
C LEU A 135 36.60 24.93 -9.70
N ALA A 136 36.13 23.69 -9.58
CA ALA A 136 35.38 23.01 -10.64
C ALA A 136 34.07 23.74 -10.96
N ALA A 137 33.29 24.13 -9.95
CA ALA A 137 32.05 24.86 -10.15
C ALA A 137 32.27 26.22 -10.82
N ARG A 138 33.34 26.94 -10.46
CA ARG A 138 33.75 28.17 -11.15
C ARG A 138 34.04 27.90 -12.63
N ARG A 139 34.84 26.88 -12.92
CA ARG A 139 35.22 26.51 -14.29
C ARG A 139 34.00 26.16 -15.15
N PHE A 140 33.05 25.42 -14.60
CA PHE A 140 31.87 24.95 -15.32
C PHE A 140 30.64 25.85 -15.15
N SER A 141 30.82 27.09 -14.67
CA SER A 141 29.74 28.10 -14.53
C SER A 141 29.01 28.42 -15.85
N LEU A 142 29.74 28.39 -16.97
CA LEU A 142 29.20 28.52 -18.34
C LEU A 142 29.14 27.17 -19.09
N GLY A 143 29.41 26.06 -18.39
CA GLY A 143 29.40 24.71 -18.94
C GLY A 143 28.01 24.08 -19.01
N PRO A 144 27.92 22.77 -19.31
CA PRO A 144 26.65 22.06 -19.29
C PRO A 144 25.95 22.17 -17.92
N PRO A 145 24.66 22.56 -17.87
CA PRO A 145 23.97 22.83 -16.60
C PRO A 145 23.92 21.58 -15.70
N GLN A 146 23.70 20.40 -16.30
CA GLN A 146 23.66 19.13 -15.57
C GLN A 146 24.99 18.82 -14.85
N LEU A 147 26.13 19.17 -15.46
CA LEU A 147 27.44 19.00 -14.83
C LEU A 147 27.61 19.94 -13.64
N LEU A 148 27.25 21.20 -13.80
CA LEU A 148 27.29 22.18 -12.72
C LEU A 148 26.41 21.75 -11.54
N THR A 149 25.19 21.28 -11.79
CA THR A 149 24.29 20.74 -10.75
C THR A 149 24.94 19.58 -10.01
N GLN A 150 25.56 18.59 -10.70
CA GLN A 150 26.23 17.47 -10.02
C GLN A 150 27.42 17.91 -9.16
N ILE A 151 28.21 18.88 -9.62
CA ILE A 151 29.31 19.46 -8.84
C ILE A 151 28.76 20.17 -7.59
N CYS A 152 27.69 20.96 -7.75
CA CYS A 152 27.07 21.68 -6.64
C CYS A 152 26.43 20.71 -5.63
N LEU A 153 25.79 19.63 -6.07
CA LEU A 153 25.25 18.58 -5.20
C LEU A 153 26.37 17.86 -4.41
N ALA A 154 27.50 17.55 -5.07
CA ALA A 154 28.66 16.98 -4.39
C ALA A 154 29.21 17.93 -3.31
N LEU A 155 29.26 19.23 -3.62
CA LEU A 155 29.69 20.28 -2.69
C LEU A 155 28.73 20.42 -1.51
N SER A 156 27.42 20.50 -1.75
CA SER A 156 26.41 20.55 -0.69
C SER A 156 26.41 19.30 0.20
N ALA A 157 26.56 18.11 -0.39
CA ALA A 157 26.70 16.87 0.38
C ALA A 157 27.95 16.86 1.28
N LEU A 158 29.04 17.51 0.84
CA LEU A 158 30.28 17.65 1.63
C LEU A 158 30.10 18.65 2.76
N VAL A 159 29.49 19.80 2.49
CA VAL A 159 29.18 20.85 3.48
C VAL A 159 28.28 20.31 4.59
N LEU A 160 27.27 19.52 4.23
CA LEU A 160 26.38 18.84 5.17
C LEU A 160 27.11 17.84 6.10
N ARG A 161 28.17 17.19 5.61
CA ARG A 161 29.00 16.22 6.35
C ARG A 161 30.24 16.84 7.00
N ALA A 162 30.37 18.17 6.92
CA ALA A 162 31.44 18.96 7.53
C ALA A 162 31.04 19.52 8.92
N VAL A 163 30.14 18.85 9.64
CA VAL A 163 29.60 19.28 10.95
C VAL A 163 30.69 19.49 12.01
N GLU A 164 31.83 18.82 11.87
CA GLU A 164 33.04 19.02 12.69
C GLU A 164 33.56 20.47 12.68
N HIS A 165 33.22 21.26 11.65
CA HIS A 165 33.62 22.66 11.50
C HIS A 165 32.73 23.66 12.26
N LYS A 166 31.86 23.26 13.20
CA LYS A 166 30.94 24.13 13.99
C LYS A 166 29.95 25.00 13.18
N MET A 167 30.40 25.76 12.18
CA MET A 167 29.64 26.63 11.27
C MET A 167 30.12 26.44 9.80
N PRO A 168 29.90 25.25 9.19
CA PRO A 168 30.32 24.98 7.80
C PRO A 168 29.60 25.82 6.74
N ILE A 169 28.39 26.30 7.01
CA ILE A 169 27.61 27.11 6.05
C ILE A 169 28.14 28.54 6.03
N GLU A 170 28.55 29.11 7.17
CA GLU A 170 29.17 30.43 7.20
C GLU A 170 30.44 30.47 6.33
N GLN A 171 31.28 29.43 6.41
CA GLN A 171 32.46 29.27 5.56
C GLN A 171 32.08 29.13 4.09
N PHE A 172 31.02 28.38 3.79
CA PHE A 172 30.48 28.25 2.44
C PHE A 172 30.04 29.60 1.87
N PHE A 173 29.26 30.39 2.61
CA PHE A 173 28.80 31.71 2.19
C PHE A 173 29.95 32.71 1.99
N SER A 174 31.01 32.63 2.79
CA SER A 174 32.21 33.45 2.56
C SER A 174 32.85 33.17 1.20
N SER A 175 32.91 31.90 0.79
CA SER A 175 33.42 31.47 -0.52
C SER A 175 32.48 31.86 -1.67
N LEU A 176 31.16 31.87 -1.44
CA LEU A 176 30.19 32.35 -2.43
C LEU A 176 30.36 33.84 -2.74
N ASN A 177 30.61 34.67 -1.73
CA ASN A 177 30.84 36.11 -1.92
C ASN A 177 32.09 36.38 -2.78
N GLU A 178 33.15 35.59 -2.59
CA GLU A 178 34.35 35.67 -3.44
C GLU A 178 34.05 35.27 -4.89
N LEU A 179 33.23 34.24 -5.12
CA LEU A 179 32.81 33.84 -6.46
C LEU A 179 31.90 34.87 -7.14
N GLN A 180 31.02 35.54 -6.40
CA GLN A 180 30.15 36.59 -6.96
C GLN A 180 30.94 37.78 -7.51
N SER A 181 32.11 38.09 -6.93
CA SER A 181 32.98 39.19 -7.38
C SER A 181 33.65 38.93 -8.74
N GLN A 182 33.52 37.72 -9.29
CA GLN A 182 34.18 37.27 -10.51
C GLN A 182 33.21 37.23 -11.70
N GLU A 183 33.72 37.39 -12.92
CA GLU A 183 32.90 37.33 -14.14
C GLU A 183 32.16 35.99 -14.26
N ASN A 184 30.83 36.05 -14.42
CA ASN A 184 29.91 34.91 -14.56
C ASN A 184 29.75 34.00 -13.32
N GLY A 185 30.28 34.39 -12.16
CA GLY A 185 30.17 33.61 -10.92
C GLY A 185 28.73 33.43 -10.40
N ASN A 186 27.83 34.36 -10.72
CA ASN A 186 26.43 34.33 -10.26
C ASN A 186 25.66 33.07 -10.69
N ALA A 187 25.99 32.48 -11.84
CA ALA A 187 25.32 31.26 -12.31
C ALA A 187 25.66 30.06 -11.43
N ALA A 188 26.92 29.93 -11.01
CA ALA A 188 27.36 28.88 -10.09
C ALA A 188 26.82 29.12 -8.68
N VAL A 189 26.81 30.37 -8.22
CA VAL A 189 26.26 30.74 -6.90
C VAL A 189 24.76 30.42 -6.82
N LEU A 190 23.99 30.75 -7.86
CA LEU A 190 22.56 30.46 -7.89
C LEU A 190 22.27 28.95 -7.85
N GLU A 191 23.04 28.15 -8.60
CA GLU A 191 22.89 26.69 -8.59
C GLU A 191 23.26 26.11 -7.22
N MET A 192 24.38 26.56 -6.62
CA MET A 192 24.81 26.17 -5.28
C MET A 192 23.74 26.47 -4.22
N LEU A 193 23.17 27.67 -4.25
CA LEU A 193 22.10 28.07 -3.34
C LEU A 193 20.80 27.30 -3.60
N THR A 194 20.57 26.80 -4.82
CA THR A 194 19.39 25.98 -5.15
C THR A 194 19.51 24.57 -4.57
N VAL A 195 20.66 23.91 -4.75
CA VAL A 195 20.82 22.51 -4.35
C VAL A 195 21.19 22.31 -2.88
N LEU A 196 21.68 23.34 -2.20
CA LEU A 196 22.08 23.26 -0.79
C LEU A 196 20.90 22.91 0.15
N PRO A 197 19.74 23.58 0.07
CA PRO A 197 18.57 23.19 0.87
C PRO A 197 17.97 21.84 0.41
N GLU A 198 18.00 21.52 -0.89
CA GLU A 198 17.48 20.24 -1.43
C GLU A 198 18.22 19.02 -0.84
N GLU A 199 19.53 19.10 -0.62
CA GLU A 199 20.29 18.01 0.01
C GLU A 199 19.88 17.79 1.48
N VAL A 200 19.32 18.78 2.16
CA VAL A 200 18.74 18.59 3.51
C VAL A 200 17.46 17.75 3.41
N GLU A 201 16.60 18.06 2.45
CA GLU A 201 15.32 17.36 2.25
C GLU A 201 15.52 15.90 1.80
N VAL A 202 16.44 15.64 0.87
CA VAL A 202 16.74 14.27 0.40
C VAL A 202 17.24 13.38 1.55
N ASN A 203 18.01 13.94 2.48
CA ASN A 203 18.48 13.22 3.67
C ASN A 203 17.47 13.22 4.83
N ASN A 204 16.25 13.74 4.67
CA ASN A 204 15.20 13.60 5.71
C ASN A 204 14.77 12.15 5.89
N GLY A 205 14.84 11.33 4.83
CA GLY A 205 14.52 9.90 4.86
C GLY A 205 15.72 8.94 4.98
N ASP A 206 16.96 9.42 4.83
CA ASP A 206 18.16 8.57 4.80
C ASP A 206 18.95 8.69 6.12
N GLY A 207 19.03 7.58 6.87
CA GLY A 207 19.56 7.52 8.24
C GLY A 207 21.08 7.74 8.40
N SER A 208 21.76 8.25 7.37
CA SER A 208 23.20 8.47 7.36
C SER A 208 23.64 9.67 8.20
N ILE A 209 22.73 10.59 8.57
CA ILE A 209 23.02 11.83 9.32
C ILE A 209 22.21 11.89 10.62
N ASP A 210 22.89 12.11 11.75
CA ASP A 210 22.25 12.30 13.05
C ASP A 210 21.21 13.44 13.03
N ALA A 211 20.07 13.23 13.69
CA ALA A 211 18.96 14.20 13.72
C ALA A 211 19.36 15.53 14.38
N GLY A 212 20.23 15.49 15.41
CA GLY A 212 20.75 16.70 16.06
C GLY A 212 21.65 17.52 15.13
N SER A 213 22.52 16.83 14.38
CA SER A 213 23.39 17.45 13.39
C SER A 213 22.61 18.08 12.22
N ARG A 214 21.56 17.40 11.74
CA ARG A 214 20.64 17.96 10.72
C ARG A 214 19.92 19.20 11.22
N PHE A 215 19.38 19.16 12.44
CA PHE A 215 18.71 20.32 13.03
C PHE A 215 19.65 21.53 13.17
N GLN A 216 20.89 21.31 13.61
CA GLN A 216 21.89 22.38 13.70
C GLN A 216 22.23 22.95 12.32
N PHE A 217 22.40 22.09 11.32
CA PHE A 217 22.65 22.49 9.93
C PHE A 217 21.50 23.33 9.36
N THR A 218 20.25 22.87 9.51
CA THR A 218 19.06 23.60 9.05
C THR A 218 18.96 24.97 9.73
N ARG A 219 19.23 25.05 11.04
CA ARG A 219 19.22 26.32 11.76
C ARG A 219 20.29 27.29 11.25
N GLU A 220 21.50 26.80 11.01
CA GLU A 220 22.58 27.62 10.43
C GLU A 220 22.23 28.06 9.00
N LEU A 221 21.63 27.18 8.19
CA LEU A 221 21.19 27.50 6.83
C LEU A 221 20.16 28.63 6.84
N LEU A 222 19.13 28.52 7.69
CA LEU A 222 18.07 29.51 7.81
C LEU A 222 18.58 30.86 8.31
N SER A 223 19.66 30.89 9.11
CA SER A 223 20.27 32.16 9.55
C SER A 223 20.83 33.01 8.40
N HIS A 224 21.14 32.39 7.26
CA HIS A 224 21.60 33.08 6.04
C HIS A 224 20.47 33.46 5.08
N THR A 225 19.21 33.23 5.44
CA THR A 225 18.04 33.59 4.61
C THR A 225 18.07 35.05 4.12
N PRO A 226 18.37 36.08 4.95
CA PRO A 226 18.37 37.47 4.48
C PRO A 226 19.32 37.70 3.31
N ASN A 227 20.53 37.12 3.37
CA ASN A 227 21.55 37.25 2.32
C ASN A 227 21.09 36.63 1.00
N VAL A 228 20.39 35.49 1.08
CA VAL A 228 19.88 34.80 -0.11
C VAL A 228 18.71 35.55 -0.73
N LEU A 229 17.77 36.04 0.09
CA LEU A 229 16.65 36.84 -0.42
C LEU A 229 17.14 38.14 -1.07
N GLU A 230 18.13 38.82 -0.49
CA GLU A 230 18.77 39.99 -1.09
C GLU A 230 19.46 39.65 -2.42
N PHE A 231 20.21 38.55 -2.48
CA PHE A 231 20.84 38.08 -3.71
C PHE A 231 19.81 37.80 -4.81
N LEU A 232 18.72 37.08 -4.49
CA LEU A 232 17.65 36.77 -5.45
C LEU A 232 16.93 38.04 -5.92
N LEU A 233 16.70 39.01 -5.03
CA LEU A 233 16.14 40.31 -5.39
C LEU A 233 17.03 41.03 -6.40
N LEU A 234 18.32 41.16 -6.10
CA LEU A 234 19.29 41.81 -7.01
C LEU A 234 19.35 41.10 -8.37
N GLN A 235 19.36 39.77 -8.40
CA GLN A 235 19.32 39.03 -9.66
C GLN A 235 18.01 39.26 -10.43
N SER A 236 16.86 39.33 -9.74
CA SER A 236 15.56 39.58 -10.37
C SER A 236 15.46 40.98 -10.97
N GLU A 237 15.94 42.01 -10.28
CA GLU A 237 15.93 43.40 -10.73
C GLU A 237 16.88 43.63 -11.91
N GLN A 238 18.09 43.03 -11.85
CA GLN A 238 19.04 43.07 -12.97
C GLN A 238 18.45 42.40 -14.22
N ASN A 239 17.80 41.24 -14.05
CA ASN A 239 17.20 40.52 -15.17
C ASN A 239 16.01 41.31 -15.77
N LEU A 240 15.19 41.95 -14.93
CA LEU A 240 14.09 42.82 -15.36
C LEU A 240 14.61 44.04 -16.13
N ALA A 241 15.67 44.70 -15.65
CA ALA A 241 16.28 45.84 -16.34
C ALA A 241 16.82 45.44 -17.72
N LEU A 242 17.43 44.26 -17.83
CA LEU A 242 17.90 43.71 -19.11
C LEU A 242 16.75 43.33 -20.04
N LEU A 243 15.65 42.78 -19.50
CA LEU A 243 14.45 42.46 -20.27
C LEU A 243 13.85 43.71 -20.93
N LEU A 244 13.69 44.79 -20.18
CA LEU A 244 13.19 46.08 -20.67
C LEU A 244 14.11 46.72 -21.74
N GLN A 245 15.41 46.45 -21.68
CA GLN A 245 16.37 46.92 -22.70
C GLN A 245 16.42 46.00 -23.95
N SER A 246 15.97 44.76 -23.83
CA SER A 246 16.12 43.70 -24.85
C SER A 246 14.94 43.53 -25.80
N GLU A 247 13.86 44.33 -25.68
CA GLU A 247 12.68 44.28 -26.56
C GLU A 247 13.01 44.45 -28.07
N GLN A 248 14.25 44.83 -28.41
CA GLN A 248 14.74 44.93 -29.80
C GLN A 248 15.48 43.66 -30.32
N ASN A 249 15.73 42.62 -29.52
CA ASN A 249 16.49 41.42 -29.93
C ASN A 249 15.86 40.08 -29.49
N LEU A 250 15.14 39.41 -30.39
CA LEU A 250 14.43 38.13 -30.14
C LEU A 250 15.30 36.96 -29.60
N LYS A 251 16.62 36.95 -29.86
CA LYS A 251 17.50 35.83 -29.48
C LYS A 251 17.92 35.82 -28.00
N ASN A 252 17.90 36.98 -27.34
CA ASN A 252 18.31 37.07 -25.94
C ASN A 252 17.14 36.77 -24.99
N GLY A 253 15.88 36.98 -25.42
CA GLY A 253 14.70 36.83 -24.58
C GLY A 253 14.53 35.43 -23.96
N THR A 254 14.84 34.36 -24.69
CA THR A 254 14.76 32.98 -24.18
C THR A 254 15.76 32.73 -23.05
N THR A 255 17.00 33.22 -23.20
CA THR A 255 18.04 33.08 -22.16
C THR A 255 17.73 33.87 -20.89
N LEU A 256 17.06 35.02 -21.03
CA LEU A 256 16.59 35.84 -19.90
C LEU A 256 15.43 35.17 -19.15
N GLN A 257 14.52 34.51 -19.87
CA GLN A 257 13.43 33.73 -19.27
C GLN A 257 13.91 32.47 -18.54
N GLU A 258 14.93 31.78 -19.07
CA GLU A 258 15.58 30.66 -18.37
C GLU A 258 16.22 31.10 -17.05
N LYS A 259 16.76 32.32 -16.99
CA LYS A 259 17.27 32.90 -15.74
C LYS A 259 16.15 33.12 -14.71
N ASN A 260 14.97 33.60 -15.11
CA ASN A 260 13.82 33.71 -14.20
C ASN A 260 13.46 32.35 -13.60
N LYS A 261 13.42 31.30 -14.44
CA LYS A 261 13.16 29.94 -13.97
C LYS A 261 14.19 29.46 -12.93
N LYS A 262 15.47 29.77 -13.11
CA LYS A 262 16.52 29.43 -12.11
C LYS A 262 16.38 30.21 -10.81
N ILE A 263 16.04 31.51 -10.88
CA ILE A 263 15.78 32.34 -9.69
C ILE A 263 14.61 31.76 -8.89
N LEU A 264 13.52 31.39 -9.57
CA LEU A 264 12.35 30.79 -8.93
C LEU A 264 12.62 29.41 -8.33
N ARG A 265 13.43 28.57 -8.99
CA ARG A 265 13.85 27.26 -8.43
C ARG A 265 14.68 27.42 -7.16
N CYS A 266 15.59 28.39 -7.15
CA CYS A 266 16.34 28.72 -5.95
C CYS A 266 15.37 29.16 -4.84
N LEU A 267 14.45 30.08 -5.12
CA LEU A 267 13.44 30.51 -4.15
C LEU A 267 12.62 29.33 -3.61
N LEU A 268 12.13 28.45 -4.49
CA LEU A 268 11.35 27.26 -4.12
C LEU A 268 12.09 26.36 -3.12
N SER A 269 13.35 26.05 -3.40
CA SER A 269 14.20 25.23 -2.52
C SER A 269 14.33 25.82 -1.11
N TRP A 270 14.48 27.14 -1.01
CA TRP A 270 14.53 27.83 0.28
C TRP A 270 13.17 27.90 0.98
N VAL A 271 12.07 28.06 0.24
CA VAL A 271 10.71 28.02 0.80
C VAL A 271 10.43 26.66 1.43
N ARG A 272 10.84 25.57 0.77
CA ARG A 272 10.69 24.19 1.25
C ARG A 272 11.44 23.90 2.56
N VAL A 273 12.60 24.52 2.77
CA VAL A 273 13.31 24.42 4.07
C VAL A 273 12.77 25.39 5.13
N GLY A 274 11.86 26.29 4.75
CA GLY A 274 11.15 27.18 5.68
C GLY A 274 11.79 28.55 5.86
N CYS A 275 12.38 29.12 4.80
CA CYS A 275 13.10 30.40 4.88
C CYS A 275 12.28 31.58 5.44
N PHE A 276 10.97 31.65 5.21
CA PHE A 276 10.13 32.72 5.76
C PHE A 276 9.53 32.40 7.14
N SER A 277 9.88 31.28 7.77
CA SER A 277 9.33 30.89 9.09
C SER A 277 9.69 31.86 10.22
N GLU A 278 10.86 32.52 10.12
CA GLU A 278 11.33 33.51 11.08
C GLU A 278 10.88 34.95 10.74
N ILE A 279 10.29 35.16 9.55
CA ILE A 279 9.83 36.48 9.10
C ILE A 279 8.42 36.72 9.62
N HIS A 280 8.18 37.93 10.15
CA HIS A 280 6.86 38.28 10.68
C HIS A 280 5.78 38.16 9.58
N PRO A 281 4.66 37.44 9.82
CA PRO A 281 3.67 37.11 8.78
C PRO A 281 3.12 38.31 8.00
N SER A 282 3.11 39.51 8.61
CA SER A 282 2.64 40.75 7.96
C SER A 282 3.56 41.31 6.88
N VAL A 283 4.83 40.87 6.81
CA VAL A 283 5.85 41.45 5.91
C VAL A 283 5.94 40.67 4.59
N LEU A 284 5.71 39.36 4.63
CA LEU A 284 5.72 38.48 3.45
C LEU A 284 4.82 38.95 2.29
N PRO A 285 3.57 39.41 2.53
CA PRO A 285 2.67 39.88 1.46
C PRO A 285 3.20 41.08 0.68
N THR A 286 4.04 41.89 1.33
CA THR A 286 4.65 43.09 0.75
C THR A 286 6.04 42.86 0.18
N HIS A 287 6.57 41.63 0.27
CA HIS A 287 7.93 41.33 -0.15
C HIS A 287 8.07 41.42 -1.69
N PRO A 288 9.08 42.14 -2.24
CA PRO A 288 9.19 42.34 -3.69
C PRO A 288 9.36 41.05 -4.49
N LEU A 289 9.95 39.99 -3.92
CA LEU A 289 10.02 38.67 -4.58
C LEU A 289 8.64 38.07 -4.85
N LEU A 290 7.63 38.33 -4.01
CA LEU A 290 6.28 37.82 -4.26
C LEU A 290 5.70 38.47 -5.52
N ASN A 291 5.92 39.78 -5.72
CA ASN A 291 5.56 40.46 -6.98
C ASN A 291 6.31 39.87 -8.18
N PHE A 292 7.58 39.52 -8.02
CA PHE A 292 8.35 38.84 -9.07
C PHE A 292 7.77 37.46 -9.42
N VAL A 293 7.35 36.66 -8.44
CA VAL A 293 6.66 35.38 -8.66
C VAL A 293 5.35 35.59 -9.41
N PHE A 294 4.53 36.56 -9.01
CA PHE A 294 3.27 36.88 -9.70
C PHE A 294 3.48 37.34 -11.14
N ASN A 295 4.47 38.18 -11.40
CA ASN A 295 4.79 38.61 -12.77
C ASN A 295 5.28 37.44 -13.63
N SER A 296 5.96 36.46 -13.01
CA SER A 296 6.47 35.27 -13.68
C SER A 296 5.37 34.27 -14.10
N LEU A 297 4.13 34.40 -13.57
CA LEU A 297 2.97 33.64 -14.03
C LEU A 297 2.57 33.98 -15.47
N GLN A 298 2.91 35.17 -15.96
CA GLN A 298 2.60 35.57 -17.35
C GLN A 298 3.64 35.02 -18.37
N VAL A 299 4.69 34.37 -17.88
CA VAL A 299 5.81 33.89 -18.72
C VAL A 299 5.75 32.35 -18.82
N PRO A 300 5.51 31.77 -20.02
CA PRO A 300 5.25 30.33 -20.18
C PRO A 300 6.36 29.38 -19.68
N THR A 301 7.62 29.81 -19.73
CA THR A 301 8.78 29.01 -19.33
C THR A 301 8.98 28.95 -17.81
N SER A 302 8.45 29.92 -17.07
CA SER A 302 8.53 30.03 -15.61
C SER A 302 7.20 29.76 -14.90
N PHE A 303 6.10 29.60 -15.64
CA PHE A 303 4.76 29.38 -15.09
C PHE A 303 4.72 28.25 -14.05
N ASP A 304 5.18 27.05 -14.41
CA ASP A 304 5.13 25.86 -13.54
C ASP A 304 5.81 26.09 -12.20
N VAL A 305 7.03 26.64 -12.24
CA VAL A 305 7.83 26.89 -11.03
C VAL A 305 7.19 28.02 -10.20
N SER A 306 6.54 28.99 -10.85
CA SER A 306 5.85 30.08 -10.15
C SER A 306 4.62 29.56 -9.40
N ILE A 307 3.83 28.66 -10.02
CA ILE A 307 2.71 27.98 -9.37
C ILE A 307 3.22 27.15 -8.17
N GLU A 308 4.27 26.36 -8.37
CA GLU A 308 4.87 25.51 -7.32
C GLU A 308 5.36 26.34 -6.12
N VAL A 309 6.01 27.49 -6.37
CA VAL A 309 6.42 28.43 -5.32
C VAL A 309 5.22 28.96 -4.55
N LEU A 310 4.15 29.38 -5.23
CA LEU A 310 2.96 29.92 -4.58
C LEU A 310 2.24 28.85 -3.75
N ILE A 311 2.11 27.62 -4.25
CA ILE A 311 1.52 26.49 -3.51
C ILE A 311 2.34 26.22 -2.24
N GLU A 312 3.66 26.07 -2.36
CA GLU A 312 4.51 25.78 -1.19
C GLU A 312 4.45 26.92 -0.15
N LEU A 313 4.37 28.17 -0.60
CA LEU A 313 4.18 29.32 0.30
C LEU A 313 2.80 29.26 1.00
N VAL A 314 1.73 28.92 0.28
CA VAL A 314 0.38 28.80 0.84
C VAL A 314 0.32 27.74 1.94
N CYS A 315 0.90 26.57 1.70
CA CYS A 315 0.87 25.45 2.64
C CYS A 315 1.66 25.72 3.93
N ARG A 316 2.60 26.67 3.92
CA ARG A 316 3.51 26.92 5.04
C ARG A 316 3.25 28.19 5.83
N TYR A 317 2.55 29.18 5.26
CA TYR A 317 2.41 30.50 5.86
C TYR A 317 0.95 30.90 6.04
N GLU A 318 0.45 30.82 7.28
CA GLU A 318 -0.97 31.02 7.64
C GLU A 318 -1.57 32.36 7.17
N GLY A 319 -0.77 33.43 7.05
CA GLY A 319 -1.24 34.75 6.62
C GLY A 319 -1.33 34.96 5.11
N LEU A 320 -0.75 34.06 4.30
CA LEU A 320 -0.69 34.22 2.85
C LEU A 320 -2.01 33.89 2.13
N PRO A 321 -2.82 32.88 2.53
CA PRO A 321 -4.10 32.60 1.90
C PRO A 321 -5.02 33.83 1.82
N GLN A 322 -5.11 34.64 2.87
CA GLN A 322 -5.92 35.87 2.88
C GLN A 322 -5.46 36.89 1.83
N VAL A 323 -4.14 37.01 1.63
CA VAL A 323 -3.56 37.93 0.64
C VAL A 323 -3.81 37.43 -0.77
N LEU A 324 -3.63 36.12 -1.01
CA LEU A 324 -3.92 35.53 -2.31
C LEU A 324 -5.40 35.57 -2.63
N LEU A 325 -6.27 35.41 -1.64
CA LEU A 325 -7.73 35.56 -1.78
C LEU A 325 -8.08 36.95 -2.33
N SER A 326 -7.45 38.01 -1.82
CA SER A 326 -7.63 39.38 -2.36
C SER A 326 -7.15 39.56 -3.81
N ARG A 327 -6.28 38.66 -4.30
CA ARG A 327 -5.74 38.65 -5.67
C ARG A 327 -6.50 37.73 -6.63
N ILE A 328 -7.41 36.87 -6.12
CA ILE A 328 -8.23 35.97 -6.95
C ILE A 328 -8.96 36.69 -8.07
N PRO A 329 -9.58 37.88 -7.88
CA PRO A 329 -10.22 38.60 -8.97
C PRO A 329 -9.28 38.88 -10.16
N TYR A 330 -8.03 39.25 -9.87
CA TYR A 330 -7.02 39.47 -10.90
C TYR A 330 -6.62 38.14 -11.57
N LEU A 331 -6.34 37.10 -10.80
CA LEU A 331 -5.95 35.78 -11.34
C LEU A 331 -7.04 35.20 -12.25
N LYS A 332 -8.29 35.31 -11.83
CA LYS A 332 -9.45 34.82 -12.59
C LYS A 332 -9.65 35.59 -13.89
N GLU A 333 -9.82 36.91 -13.82
CA GLU A 333 -10.22 37.73 -14.97
C GLU A 333 -9.09 37.90 -15.99
N ILE A 334 -7.84 38.04 -15.53
CA ILE A 334 -6.71 38.40 -16.39
C ILE A 334 -5.92 37.18 -16.87
N LEU A 335 -5.88 36.08 -16.10
CA LEU A 335 -5.04 34.92 -16.43
C LEU A 335 -5.87 33.66 -16.75
N LEU A 336 -6.81 33.29 -15.88
CA LEU A 336 -7.59 32.06 -16.06
C LEU A 336 -8.61 32.16 -17.20
N LEU A 337 -9.40 33.23 -17.28
CA LEU A 337 -10.44 33.38 -18.29
C LEU A 337 -9.87 33.39 -19.73
N PRO A 338 -8.75 34.10 -20.02
CA PRO A 338 -8.08 33.96 -21.31
C PRO A 338 -7.58 32.54 -21.58
N ALA A 339 -7.03 31.85 -20.59
CA ALA A 339 -6.55 30.47 -20.72
C ALA A 339 -7.68 29.48 -21.04
N LEU A 340 -8.85 29.65 -20.41
CA LEU A 340 -10.07 28.87 -20.72
C LEU A 340 -10.51 29.08 -22.18
N ASN A 341 -10.48 30.33 -22.66
CA ASN A 341 -10.83 30.67 -24.04
C ASN A 341 -9.82 30.11 -25.05
N SER A 342 -8.53 30.12 -24.72
CA SER A 342 -7.47 29.56 -25.57
C SER A 342 -7.29 28.04 -25.42
N ARG A 343 -8.01 27.41 -24.47
CA ARG A 343 -7.86 26.00 -24.09
C ARG A 343 -6.42 25.61 -23.71
N ASP A 344 -5.74 26.48 -22.97
CA ASP A 344 -4.40 26.19 -22.45
C ASP A 344 -4.51 25.35 -21.17
N GLU A 345 -4.59 24.02 -21.33
CA GLU A 345 -4.76 23.07 -20.23
C GLU A 345 -3.68 23.19 -19.15
N LYS A 346 -2.45 23.53 -19.56
CA LYS A 346 -1.32 23.69 -18.65
C LYS A 346 -1.56 24.86 -17.69
N VAL A 347 -2.02 26.00 -18.22
CA VAL A 347 -2.31 27.18 -17.41
C VAL A 347 -3.55 26.96 -16.54
N ILE A 348 -4.60 26.34 -17.09
CA ILE A 348 -5.84 26.03 -16.37
C ILE A 348 -5.54 25.08 -15.20
N GLY A 349 -4.79 23.99 -15.44
CA GLY A 349 -4.42 23.02 -14.40
C GLY A 349 -3.56 23.64 -13.30
N GLY A 350 -2.58 24.48 -13.65
CA GLY A 350 -1.76 25.19 -12.68
C GLY A 350 -2.58 26.11 -11.77
N PHE A 351 -3.53 26.86 -12.34
CA PHE A 351 -4.44 27.70 -11.55
C PHE A 351 -5.46 26.88 -10.75
N ALA A 352 -5.99 25.79 -11.29
CA ALA A 352 -6.88 24.89 -10.55
C ALA A 352 -6.20 24.38 -9.27
N CYS A 353 -4.94 23.94 -9.37
CA CYS A 353 -4.14 23.52 -8.22
C CYS A 353 -3.92 24.67 -7.23
N LEU A 354 -3.39 25.81 -7.70
CA LEU A 354 -3.09 26.95 -6.82
C LEU A 354 -4.33 27.45 -6.07
N ILE A 355 -5.44 27.63 -6.79
CA ILE A 355 -6.67 28.16 -6.21
C ILE A 355 -7.28 27.17 -5.22
N SER A 356 -7.20 25.86 -5.51
CA SER A 356 -7.62 24.79 -4.59
C SER A 356 -6.81 24.82 -3.30
N GLU A 357 -5.48 24.93 -3.39
CA GLU A 357 -4.57 25.01 -2.23
C GLU A 357 -4.83 26.26 -1.38
N VAL A 358 -5.09 27.42 -2.00
CA VAL A 358 -5.47 28.65 -1.26
C VAL A 358 -6.73 28.43 -0.43
N GLY A 359 -7.74 27.76 -1.00
CA GLY A 359 -8.97 27.45 -0.29
C GLY A 359 -8.79 26.41 0.83
N GLN A 360 -7.99 25.37 0.58
CA GLN A 360 -7.71 24.30 1.55
C GLN A 360 -6.86 24.77 2.73
N ALA A 361 -5.93 25.70 2.52
CA ALA A 361 -5.11 26.26 3.60
C ALA A 361 -5.91 27.16 4.56
N ALA A 362 -7.05 27.71 4.11
CA ALA A 362 -7.88 28.61 4.93
C ALA A 362 -9.40 28.41 4.69
N PRO A 363 -9.97 27.23 5.02
CA PRO A 363 -11.37 26.92 4.76
C PRO A 363 -12.33 27.84 5.52
N ALA A 364 -11.92 28.33 6.69
CA ALA A 364 -12.67 29.31 7.48
C ALA A 364 -12.92 30.62 6.71
N LEU A 365 -11.94 31.12 5.97
CA LEU A 365 -12.08 32.35 5.16
C LEU A 365 -13.01 32.14 3.97
N ILE A 366 -13.05 30.93 3.41
CA ILE A 366 -13.97 30.59 2.33
C ILE A 366 -15.40 30.51 2.87
N ALA A 367 -15.60 29.87 4.03
CA ALA A 367 -16.89 29.74 4.68
C ALA A 367 -17.52 31.08 5.12
N GLU A 368 -16.74 32.16 5.25
CA GLU A 368 -17.26 33.53 5.47
C GLU A 368 -18.09 34.07 4.29
N ALA A 369 -18.04 33.40 3.12
CA ALA A 369 -18.80 33.76 1.92
C ALA A 369 -18.57 35.21 1.45
N SER A 370 -17.33 35.71 1.57
CA SER A 370 -16.93 37.00 1.01
C SER A 370 -17.04 37.00 -0.53
N PRO A 371 -17.14 38.16 -1.20
CA PRO A 371 -17.21 38.21 -2.66
C PRO A 371 -15.97 37.59 -3.31
N GLU A 372 -14.79 37.73 -2.69
CA GLU A 372 -13.56 37.09 -3.14
C GLU A 372 -13.60 35.56 -2.99
N ALA A 373 -14.17 35.05 -1.89
CA ALA A 373 -14.36 33.60 -1.68
C ALA A 373 -15.34 32.99 -2.69
N LEU A 374 -16.44 33.70 -3.02
CA LEU A 374 -17.37 33.26 -4.05
C LEU A 374 -16.74 33.32 -5.45
N MET A 375 -15.90 34.32 -5.72
CA MET A 375 -15.12 34.41 -6.97
C MET A 375 -14.10 33.27 -7.09
N LEU A 376 -13.51 32.83 -5.97
CA LEU A 376 -12.64 31.67 -5.89
C LEU A 376 -13.39 30.39 -6.26
N ALA A 377 -14.55 30.17 -5.64
CA ALA A 377 -15.40 29.02 -5.94
C ALA A 377 -15.86 29.01 -7.41
N ASP A 378 -16.24 30.17 -7.97
CA ASP A 378 -16.64 30.31 -9.38
C ASP A 378 -15.48 30.06 -10.36
N ALA A 379 -14.26 30.48 -10.00
CA ALA A 379 -13.06 30.15 -10.78
C ALA A 379 -12.81 28.64 -10.82
N LEU A 380 -12.91 27.96 -9.68
CA LEU A 380 -12.77 26.49 -9.62
C LEU A 380 -13.90 25.77 -10.35
N LEU A 381 -15.16 26.23 -10.25
CA LEU A 381 -16.27 25.68 -11.04
C LEU A 381 -16.02 25.79 -12.55
N SER A 382 -15.42 26.88 -13.00
CA SER A 382 -15.01 27.06 -14.40
C SER A 382 -13.92 26.05 -14.81
N CYS A 383 -12.99 25.74 -13.91
CA CYS A 383 -11.98 24.68 -14.11
C CYS A 383 -12.60 23.28 -14.13
N VAL A 384 -13.54 22.96 -13.22
CA VAL A 384 -14.24 21.67 -13.19
C VAL A 384 -15.05 21.45 -14.46
N SER A 385 -15.73 22.50 -14.93
CA SER A 385 -16.56 22.44 -16.14
C SER A 385 -15.76 22.35 -17.43
N PHE A 386 -14.43 22.55 -17.37
CA PHE A 386 -13.56 22.53 -18.54
C PHE A 386 -13.43 21.11 -19.11
N PRO A 387 -13.63 20.92 -20.43
CA PRO A 387 -13.52 19.62 -21.05
C PRO A 387 -12.06 19.25 -21.34
N SER A 388 -11.36 18.68 -20.35
CA SER A 388 -10.02 18.08 -20.53
C SER A 388 -10.09 16.65 -21.08
N GLU A 389 -9.04 16.20 -21.78
CA GLU A 389 -8.96 14.82 -22.30
C GLU A 389 -8.65 13.78 -21.21
N ASP A 390 -7.88 14.15 -20.18
CA ASP A 390 -7.38 13.22 -19.15
C ASP A 390 -8.05 13.36 -17.77
N TRP A 391 -9.07 14.22 -17.64
CA TRP A 391 -9.77 14.50 -16.36
C TRP A 391 -8.89 15.01 -15.20
N GLU A 392 -7.58 15.24 -15.39
CA GLU A 392 -6.67 15.71 -14.34
C GLU A 392 -7.08 17.06 -13.72
N ILE A 393 -7.56 18.00 -14.54
CA ILE A 393 -7.99 19.33 -14.08
C ILE A 393 -9.16 19.22 -13.08
N PRO A 394 -10.33 18.63 -13.42
CA PRO A 394 -11.41 18.50 -12.44
C PRO A 394 -11.01 17.63 -11.25
N ASP A 395 -10.24 16.55 -11.46
CA ASP A 395 -9.77 15.66 -10.39
C ASP A 395 -8.93 16.41 -9.34
N SER A 396 -8.02 17.29 -9.77
CA SER A 396 -7.18 18.10 -8.88
C SER A 396 -7.96 19.04 -7.94
N THR A 397 -9.22 19.34 -8.25
CA THR A 397 -10.07 20.22 -7.43
C THR A 397 -10.91 19.49 -6.39
N LEU A 398 -11.05 18.16 -6.49
CA LEU A 398 -11.97 17.38 -5.66
C LEU A 398 -11.66 17.50 -4.17
N GLN A 399 -10.39 17.42 -3.79
CA GLN A 399 -9.94 17.54 -2.40
C GLN A 399 -10.37 18.88 -1.76
N PHE A 400 -10.34 19.97 -2.53
CA PHE A 400 -10.82 21.27 -2.05
C PHE A 400 -12.32 21.22 -1.74
N TRP A 401 -13.12 20.68 -2.65
CA TRP A 401 -14.57 20.61 -2.48
C TRP A 401 -14.98 19.70 -1.31
N CYS A 402 -14.33 18.54 -1.14
CA CYS A 402 -14.56 17.67 0.02
C CYS A 402 -14.17 18.38 1.32
N SER A 403 -13.00 19.03 1.36
CA SER A 403 -12.53 19.76 2.54
C SER A 403 -13.46 20.91 2.92
N LEU A 404 -13.95 21.67 1.93
CA LEU A 404 -14.93 22.74 2.16
C LEU A 404 -16.27 22.18 2.64
N ALA A 405 -16.76 21.10 2.04
CA ALA A 405 -18.01 20.48 2.43
C ALA A 405 -17.97 19.93 3.85
N SER A 406 -16.92 19.15 4.17
CA SER A 406 -16.63 18.64 5.51
C SER A 406 -16.51 19.77 6.54
N TYR A 407 -15.85 20.88 6.19
CA TYR A 407 -15.74 22.03 7.08
C TYR A 407 -17.11 22.66 7.36
N ILE A 408 -17.94 22.87 6.34
CA ILE A 408 -19.29 23.43 6.49
C ILE A 408 -20.18 22.50 7.31
N LEU A 409 -20.14 21.18 7.07
CA LEU A 409 -20.88 20.17 7.84
C LEU A 409 -20.44 20.12 9.32
N GLY A 410 -19.16 20.36 9.59
CA GLY A 410 -18.57 20.37 10.93
C GLY A 410 -18.83 21.63 11.77
N LEU A 411 -19.48 22.67 11.24
CA LEU A 411 -19.78 23.89 11.99
C LEU A 411 -20.83 23.62 13.08
N ASP A 412 -20.43 23.84 14.34
CA ASP A 412 -21.21 23.54 15.56
C ASP A 412 -22.68 24.00 15.51
N LEU A 413 -23.59 23.06 15.82
CA LEU A 413 -25.06 23.23 15.96
C LEU A 413 -25.47 24.30 17.00
N SER A 414 -24.54 24.81 17.80
CA SER A 414 -24.79 25.86 18.80
C SER A 414 -25.03 27.26 18.19
N LYS A 415 -24.78 27.45 16.88
CA LYS A 415 -25.06 28.69 16.13
C LYS A 415 -25.87 28.42 14.85
N ALA A 416 -27.01 27.71 14.98
CA ALA A 416 -27.86 27.31 13.86
C ALA A 416 -28.22 28.46 12.87
N ASP A 417 -28.40 29.69 13.35
CA ASP A 417 -28.76 30.84 12.51
C ASP A 417 -27.63 31.28 11.55
N SER A 418 -26.36 31.20 11.96
CA SER A 418 -25.24 31.53 11.07
C SER A 418 -24.93 30.41 10.09
N THR A 419 -25.10 29.15 10.51
CA THR A 419 -24.84 27.98 9.65
C THR A 419 -25.85 27.88 8.53
N ASN A 420 -27.14 28.14 8.80
CA ASN A 420 -28.18 28.16 7.76
C ASN A 420 -27.94 29.24 6.70
N ASN A 421 -27.51 30.44 7.10
CA ASN A 421 -27.18 31.51 6.15
C ASN A 421 -26.00 31.13 5.24
N ILE A 422 -24.99 30.42 5.76
CA ILE A 422 -23.84 29.94 4.97
C ILE A 422 -24.30 28.85 3.99
N LEU A 423 -25.10 27.89 4.46
CA LEU A 423 -25.67 26.83 3.63
C LEU A 423 -26.54 27.40 2.50
N ASP A 424 -27.35 28.43 2.77
CA ASP A 424 -28.17 29.09 1.75
C ASP A 424 -27.33 29.73 0.64
N VAL A 425 -26.14 30.25 0.97
CA VAL A 425 -25.23 30.86 0.00
C VAL A 425 -24.45 29.80 -0.79
N PHE A 426 -23.99 28.73 -0.13
CA PHE A 426 -23.21 27.67 -0.78
C PHE A 426 -24.05 26.59 -1.47
N SER A 427 -25.34 26.44 -1.14
CA SER A 427 -26.21 25.45 -1.77
C SER A 427 -26.28 25.61 -3.31
N PRO A 428 -26.47 26.81 -3.89
CA PRO A 428 -26.38 27.02 -5.34
C PRO A 428 -25.01 26.67 -5.94
N VAL A 429 -23.93 26.90 -5.19
CA VAL A 429 -22.55 26.58 -5.62
C VAL A 429 -22.37 25.07 -5.73
N PHE A 430 -22.77 24.31 -4.71
CA PHE A 430 -22.71 22.85 -4.72
C PHE A 430 -23.68 22.20 -5.71
N LEU A 431 -24.84 22.81 -5.98
CA LEU A 431 -25.73 22.38 -7.07
C LEU A 431 -25.09 22.56 -8.44
N THR A 432 -24.38 23.67 -8.65
CA THR A 432 -23.65 23.94 -9.90
C THR A 432 -22.44 23.00 -10.04
N LEU A 433 -21.74 22.73 -8.93
CA LEU A 433 -20.69 21.73 -8.87
C LEU A 433 -21.22 20.35 -9.25
N LEU A 434 -22.35 19.93 -8.70
CA LEU A 434 -22.99 18.66 -9.03
C LEU A 434 -23.27 18.57 -10.54
N ASP A 435 -23.84 19.61 -11.14
CA ASP A 435 -24.09 19.65 -12.60
C ASP A 435 -22.79 19.52 -13.40
N ALA A 436 -21.71 20.20 -12.99
CA ALA A 436 -20.41 20.13 -13.64
C ALA A 436 -19.77 18.74 -13.51
N LEU A 437 -19.77 18.14 -12.31
CA LEU A 437 -19.25 16.80 -12.06
C LEU A 437 -20.01 15.75 -12.86
N LEU A 438 -21.36 15.83 -12.88
CA LEU A 438 -22.19 14.94 -13.69
C LEU A 438 -21.88 15.07 -15.18
N LEU A 439 -21.67 16.29 -15.69
CA LEU A 439 -21.30 16.49 -17.08
C LEU A 439 -19.93 15.86 -17.40
N ARG A 440 -18.94 16.00 -16.51
CA ARG A 440 -17.59 15.45 -16.71
C ARG A 440 -17.52 13.95 -16.52
N ALA A 441 -18.41 13.38 -15.72
CA ALA A 441 -18.49 11.94 -15.49
C ALA A 441 -19.17 11.18 -16.65
N GLN A 442 -19.66 11.84 -17.70
CA GLN A 442 -20.38 11.20 -18.81
C GLN A 442 -19.53 10.24 -19.64
N VAL A 443 -20.06 9.03 -19.90
CA VAL A 443 -19.52 8.12 -20.91
C VAL A 443 -19.98 8.58 -22.30
N GLY A 444 -19.19 9.43 -22.96
CA GLY A 444 -19.52 9.98 -24.27
C GLY A 444 -19.35 8.99 -25.43
N ASP A 445 -20.24 9.05 -26.43
CA ASP A 445 -20.23 8.16 -27.62
C ASP A 445 -18.93 8.27 -28.45
N THR A 446 -18.25 9.42 -28.43
CA THR A 446 -17.04 9.68 -29.21
C THR A 446 -15.74 9.21 -28.54
N VAL A 447 -15.78 8.98 -27.23
CA VAL A 447 -14.60 8.63 -26.42
C VAL A 447 -14.37 7.10 -26.39
N CYS A 448 -15.41 6.32 -26.72
CA CYS A 448 -15.43 4.87 -26.54
C CYS A 448 -15.11 4.05 -27.80
N THR A 449 -14.70 4.66 -28.92
CA THR A 449 -14.39 3.93 -30.16
C THR A 449 -12.89 3.75 -30.39
N VAL A 450 -12.28 2.74 -29.77
CA VAL A 450 -10.98 2.22 -30.21
C VAL A 450 -11.00 0.69 -30.28
N ASN A 451 -10.79 0.19 -31.50
CA ASN A 451 -10.50 -1.19 -31.92
C ASN A 451 -11.54 -2.30 -31.59
N ASN A 452 -12.02 -2.95 -32.65
CA ASN A 452 -12.88 -4.15 -32.66
C ASN A 452 -14.35 -4.01 -32.24
N GLY A 453 -14.88 -2.80 -32.06
CA GLY A 453 -16.30 -2.59 -31.79
C GLY A 453 -16.74 -2.89 -30.35
N ALA A 454 -15.79 -3.07 -29.42
CA ALA A 454 -16.05 -3.08 -27.98
C ALA A 454 -16.00 -1.64 -27.45
N PHE A 455 -17.02 -1.23 -26.69
CA PHE A 455 -17.04 0.06 -25.99
C PHE A 455 -16.19 -0.06 -24.72
N VAL A 456 -15.16 0.78 -24.60
CA VAL A 456 -14.26 0.82 -23.43
C VAL A 456 -14.29 2.22 -22.83
N ILE A 457 -14.40 2.31 -21.50
CA ILE A 457 -14.29 3.57 -20.75
C ILE A 457 -12.80 3.87 -20.59
N PRO A 458 -12.31 5.10 -20.86
CA PRO A 458 -10.91 5.46 -20.62
C PRO A 458 -10.51 5.30 -19.16
N ASP A 459 -9.26 4.88 -18.93
CA ASP A 459 -8.72 4.71 -17.57
C ASP A 459 -8.80 6.01 -16.75
N GLY A 460 -8.57 7.18 -17.38
CA GLY A 460 -8.70 8.48 -16.73
C GLY A 460 -10.13 8.76 -16.23
N LEU A 461 -11.16 8.41 -17.00
CA LEU A 461 -12.56 8.54 -16.60
C LEU A 461 -12.93 7.53 -15.51
N ILE A 462 -12.38 6.31 -15.54
CA ILE A 462 -12.57 5.31 -14.48
C ILE A 462 -11.99 5.83 -13.16
N ASN A 463 -10.76 6.36 -13.18
CA ASN A 463 -10.12 6.94 -12.00
C ASN A 463 -10.92 8.12 -11.45
N PHE A 464 -11.30 9.06 -12.32
CA PHE A 464 -12.12 10.21 -11.94
C PHE A 464 -13.45 9.77 -11.31
N ARG A 465 -14.20 8.85 -11.94
CA ARG A 465 -15.46 8.31 -11.39
C ARG A 465 -15.28 7.67 -10.01
N THR A 466 -14.17 6.98 -9.79
CA THR A 466 -13.86 6.36 -8.49
C THR A 466 -13.64 7.43 -7.42
N ASN A 467 -12.96 8.53 -7.77
CA ASN A 467 -12.70 9.65 -6.85
C ASN A 467 -13.95 10.51 -6.56
N LEU A 468 -15.05 10.35 -7.30
CA LEU A 468 -16.29 11.12 -7.08
C LEU A 468 -17.11 10.65 -5.87
N GLU A 469 -16.86 9.46 -5.32
CA GLU A 469 -17.67 8.88 -4.25
C GLU A 469 -17.77 9.81 -3.04
N GLU A 470 -16.63 10.27 -2.52
CA GLU A 470 -16.56 11.14 -1.33
C GLU A 470 -17.30 12.46 -1.55
N ILE A 471 -17.02 13.17 -2.65
CA ILE A 471 -17.64 14.47 -2.92
C ILE A 471 -19.14 14.37 -3.17
N LEU A 472 -19.63 13.33 -3.84
CA LEU A 472 -21.06 13.17 -4.09
C LEU A 472 -21.83 12.84 -2.80
N VAL A 473 -21.20 12.07 -1.91
CA VAL A 473 -21.70 11.83 -0.54
C VAL A 473 -21.80 13.14 0.23
N ASP A 474 -20.72 13.93 0.24
CA ASP A 474 -20.67 15.23 0.92
C ASP A 474 -21.71 16.22 0.39
N ILE A 475 -21.87 16.31 -0.95
CA ILE A 475 -22.90 17.14 -1.60
C ILE A 475 -24.30 16.69 -1.16
N CYS A 476 -24.57 15.38 -1.10
CA CYS A 476 -25.87 14.87 -0.69
C CYS A 476 -26.17 15.18 0.79
N GLN A 477 -25.18 15.10 1.67
CA GLN A 477 -25.32 15.48 3.07
C GLN A 477 -25.59 16.98 3.25
N LEU A 478 -24.88 17.83 2.49
CA LEU A 478 -25.06 19.29 2.51
C LEU A 478 -26.41 19.74 1.98
N LEU A 479 -26.81 19.24 0.80
CA LEU A 479 -28.06 19.64 0.14
C LEU A 479 -29.29 18.94 0.75
N GLY A 480 -29.07 17.81 1.42
CA GLY A 480 -30.12 16.92 1.89
C GLY A 480 -30.55 15.89 0.83
N PRO A 481 -30.83 14.63 1.24
CA PRO A 481 -31.19 13.55 0.31
C PRO A 481 -32.36 13.86 -0.62
N SER A 482 -33.37 14.60 -0.15
CA SER A 482 -34.56 14.90 -0.96
C SER A 482 -34.25 15.81 -2.16
N ILE A 483 -33.44 16.86 -1.94
CA ILE A 483 -33.08 17.83 -3.00
C ILE A 483 -32.12 17.15 -3.98
N TYR A 484 -31.15 16.41 -3.47
CA TYR A 484 -30.20 15.66 -4.28
C TYR A 484 -30.91 14.65 -5.21
N MET A 485 -31.85 13.87 -4.65
CA MET A 485 -32.62 12.89 -5.42
C MET A 485 -33.52 13.53 -6.48
N GLN A 486 -34.23 14.62 -6.14
CA GLN A 486 -35.06 15.36 -7.10
C GLN A 486 -34.23 15.94 -8.26
N LYS A 487 -33.00 16.36 -7.99
CA LYS A 487 -32.07 16.88 -9.00
C LYS A 487 -31.60 15.76 -9.94
N LEU A 488 -31.33 14.56 -9.42
CA LEU A 488 -30.89 13.42 -10.23
C LEU A 488 -32.03 12.78 -11.03
N LEU A 489 -33.17 12.51 -10.41
CA LEU A 489 -34.32 11.86 -11.02
C LEU A 489 -35.23 12.91 -11.68
N ASN A 490 -34.87 13.34 -12.88
CA ASN A 490 -35.63 14.34 -13.63
C ASN A 490 -36.87 13.70 -14.32
N ASP A 491 -38.07 14.17 -14.00
CA ASP A 491 -39.35 13.76 -14.62
C ASP A 491 -39.40 13.99 -16.16
N GLY A 492 -38.46 14.77 -16.70
CA GLY A 492 -38.36 15.07 -18.13
C GLY A 492 -37.94 13.89 -19.04
N TRP A 493 -37.35 12.83 -18.47
CA TRP A 493 -36.83 11.70 -19.25
C TRP A 493 -37.90 10.88 -19.95
N THR A 494 -39.11 10.81 -19.41
CA THR A 494 -40.18 9.92 -19.89
C THR A 494 -41.41 10.66 -20.44
N THR A 495 -41.44 11.99 -20.31
CA THR A 495 -42.56 12.84 -20.73
C THR A 495 -42.35 13.52 -22.09
N SER A 496 -41.12 13.60 -22.58
CA SER A 496 -40.79 14.28 -23.85
C SER A 496 -40.81 13.33 -25.06
N LYS A 497 -41.38 13.76 -26.20
CA LYS A 497 -41.40 13.00 -27.48
C LYS A 497 -40.02 12.91 -28.16
N SER A 498 -38.97 13.43 -27.54
CA SER A 498 -37.57 13.34 -27.96
C SER A 498 -36.95 12.01 -27.53
N SER A 499 -35.89 11.58 -28.21
CA SER A 499 -35.09 10.41 -27.80
C SER A 499 -34.53 10.57 -26.39
N ILE A 500 -34.61 9.51 -25.57
CA ILE A 500 -34.07 9.47 -24.20
C ILE A 500 -32.55 9.75 -24.25
N PRO A 501 -32.03 10.70 -23.45
CA PRO A 501 -30.60 11.01 -23.42
C PRO A 501 -29.84 9.98 -22.57
N TRP A 502 -29.55 8.81 -23.14
CA TRP A 502 -28.96 7.68 -22.41
C TRP A 502 -27.63 7.99 -21.70
N VAL A 503 -26.81 8.92 -22.22
CA VAL A 503 -25.56 9.38 -21.58
C VAL A 503 -25.82 10.07 -20.24
N ASP A 504 -26.79 10.99 -20.22
CA ASP A 504 -27.21 11.70 -19.00
C ASP A 504 -27.87 10.74 -18.02
N VAL A 505 -28.73 9.83 -18.51
CA VAL A 505 -29.39 8.81 -17.69
C VAL A 505 -28.37 7.90 -16.99
N GLU A 506 -27.39 7.36 -17.72
CA GLU A 506 -26.35 6.49 -17.15
C GLU A 506 -25.58 7.21 -16.04
N THR A 507 -25.16 8.44 -16.29
CA THR A 507 -24.28 9.15 -15.35
C THR A 507 -25.01 9.55 -14.07
N ARG A 508 -26.30 9.88 -14.18
CA ARG A 508 -27.13 10.16 -13.00
C ARG A 508 -27.48 8.89 -12.21
N LEU A 509 -27.68 7.75 -12.87
CA LEU A 509 -27.84 6.47 -12.19
C LEU A 509 -26.54 6.06 -11.47
N PHE A 510 -25.39 6.26 -12.11
CA PHE A 510 -24.08 6.07 -11.50
C PHE A 510 -23.92 6.93 -10.23
N ALA A 511 -24.17 8.24 -10.33
CA ALA A 511 -24.09 9.15 -9.20
C ALA A 511 -25.09 8.78 -8.10
N LEU A 512 -26.31 8.35 -8.47
CA LEU A 512 -27.33 7.91 -7.53
C LEU A 512 -26.91 6.66 -6.74
N ASN A 513 -26.25 5.70 -7.39
CA ASN A 513 -25.77 4.48 -6.72
C ASN A 513 -24.73 4.79 -5.64
N LEU A 514 -23.79 5.70 -5.92
CA LEU A 514 -22.72 6.08 -4.99
C LEU A 514 -23.24 6.65 -3.66
N VAL A 515 -24.40 7.32 -3.69
CA VAL A 515 -24.97 7.97 -2.50
C VAL A 515 -26.09 7.16 -1.85
N SER A 516 -26.25 5.90 -2.26
CA SER A 516 -27.36 5.05 -1.81
C SER A 516 -27.40 4.86 -0.30
N GLU A 517 -26.25 4.60 0.35
CA GLU A 517 -26.21 4.37 1.80
C GLU A 517 -26.65 5.60 2.61
N THR A 518 -26.20 6.80 2.23
CA THR A 518 -26.55 8.03 2.94
C THR A 518 -28.01 8.41 2.70
N VAL A 519 -28.53 8.19 1.49
CA VAL A 519 -29.95 8.39 1.18
C VAL A 519 -30.82 7.42 1.98
N LEU A 520 -30.43 6.14 2.10
CA LEU A 520 -31.18 5.14 2.87
C LEU A 520 -31.18 5.43 4.39
N GLN A 521 -30.09 5.98 4.93
CA GLN A 521 -29.97 6.28 6.36
C GLN A 521 -30.72 7.56 6.77
N HIS A 522 -30.73 8.58 5.92
CA HIS A 522 -31.21 9.93 6.30
C HIS A 522 -32.39 10.46 5.47
N GLY A 523 -32.77 9.80 4.36
CA GLY A 523 -33.82 10.25 3.46
C GLY A 523 -35.20 9.63 3.73
N PRO A 524 -36.31 10.36 3.50
CA PRO A 524 -37.64 9.75 3.44
C PRO A 524 -37.75 8.86 2.18
N PRO A 525 -38.57 7.79 2.19
CA PRO A 525 -38.78 6.96 1.02
C PRO A 525 -39.46 7.78 -0.09
N LEU A 526 -38.75 8.00 -1.20
CA LEU A 526 -39.23 8.71 -2.39
C LEU A 526 -39.80 7.73 -3.43
N SER A 527 -40.53 8.24 -4.43
CA SER A 527 -41.12 7.42 -5.49
C SER A 527 -40.09 6.98 -6.53
N PHE A 528 -39.85 5.67 -6.67
CA PHE A 528 -38.96 5.07 -7.69
C PHE A 528 -39.68 4.78 -9.03
N SER A 529 -40.71 5.54 -9.37
CA SER A 529 -41.52 5.32 -10.58
C SER A 529 -40.70 5.42 -11.87
N ILE A 530 -39.79 6.39 -11.97
CA ILE A 530 -38.89 6.57 -13.11
C ILE A 530 -37.96 5.36 -13.27
N VAL A 531 -37.39 4.86 -12.18
CA VAL A 531 -36.52 3.68 -12.18
C VAL A 531 -37.28 2.47 -12.72
N MET A 532 -38.52 2.25 -12.29
CA MET A 532 -39.36 1.16 -12.80
C MET A 532 -39.76 1.32 -14.27
N GLN A 533 -39.98 2.56 -14.74
CA GLN A 533 -40.20 2.83 -16.16
C GLN A 533 -38.97 2.46 -17.00
N LEU A 534 -37.77 2.82 -16.55
CA LEU A 534 -36.51 2.45 -17.20
C LEU A 534 -36.31 0.93 -17.21
N VAL A 535 -36.59 0.24 -16.11
CA VAL A 535 -36.55 -1.22 -16.01
C VAL A 535 -37.46 -1.85 -17.07
N THR A 536 -38.69 -1.34 -17.22
CA THR A 536 -39.66 -1.85 -18.19
C THR A 536 -39.18 -1.64 -19.64
N ILE A 537 -38.65 -0.45 -19.94
CA ILE A 537 -38.12 -0.11 -21.28
C ILE A 537 -36.96 -1.04 -21.64
N LEU A 538 -35.97 -1.19 -20.75
CA LEU A 538 -34.78 -2.01 -21.00
C LEU A 538 -35.11 -3.50 -21.08
N THR A 539 -36.04 -3.99 -20.26
CA THR A 539 -36.48 -5.39 -20.31
C THR A 539 -37.23 -5.72 -21.61
N SER A 540 -37.95 -4.75 -22.18
CA SER A 540 -38.65 -4.92 -23.47
C SER A 540 -37.72 -4.84 -24.69
N THR A 541 -36.48 -4.36 -24.51
CA THR A 541 -35.50 -4.21 -25.58
C THR A 541 -34.81 -5.54 -25.83
N SER A 542 -34.74 -5.99 -27.09
CA SER A 542 -34.14 -7.28 -27.40
C SER A 542 -32.63 -7.28 -27.10
N SER A 543 -32.07 -8.42 -26.68
CA SER A 543 -30.63 -8.54 -26.37
C SER A 543 -29.72 -8.27 -27.58
N GLY A 544 -30.24 -8.35 -28.80
CA GLY A 544 -29.51 -8.01 -30.04
C GLY A 544 -29.45 -6.51 -30.34
N ASP A 545 -30.30 -5.70 -29.70
CA ASP A 545 -30.43 -4.25 -29.89
C ASP A 545 -29.72 -3.46 -28.78
N LEU A 546 -29.23 -4.12 -27.72
CA LEU A 546 -28.35 -3.55 -26.69
C LEU A 546 -26.94 -3.26 -27.26
N LYS A 547 -26.84 -2.26 -28.13
CA LYS A 547 -25.56 -1.82 -28.71
C LYS A 547 -25.18 -0.44 -28.18
N GLY A 548 -23.88 -0.17 -28.13
CA GLY A 548 -23.36 1.12 -27.71
C GLY A 548 -23.39 1.31 -26.21
N LEU A 549 -23.97 2.41 -25.77
CA LEU A 549 -24.03 2.83 -24.38
C LEU A 549 -25.06 2.07 -23.53
N LEU A 550 -26.05 1.42 -24.17
CA LEU A 550 -27.19 0.83 -23.48
C LEU A 550 -26.84 -0.25 -22.43
N PRO A 551 -25.79 -1.09 -22.60
CA PRO A 551 -25.29 -1.98 -21.55
C PRO A 551 -24.76 -1.25 -20.32
N PHE A 552 -24.14 -0.07 -20.45
CA PHE A 552 -23.67 0.72 -19.29
C PHE A 552 -24.84 1.32 -18.51
N VAL A 553 -25.88 1.77 -19.22
CA VAL A 553 -27.14 2.20 -18.60
C VAL A 553 -27.76 1.03 -17.84
N TYR A 554 -27.82 -0.15 -18.47
CA TYR A 554 -28.39 -1.35 -17.88
C TYR A 554 -27.65 -1.75 -16.61
N LYS A 555 -26.32 -1.77 -16.65
CA LYS A 555 -25.47 -2.01 -15.48
C LYS A 555 -25.75 -1.00 -14.36
N SER A 556 -25.69 0.30 -14.66
CA SER A 556 -25.91 1.36 -13.66
C SER A 556 -27.33 1.31 -13.07
N LEU A 557 -28.33 0.95 -13.89
CA LEU A 557 -29.70 0.74 -13.41
C LEU A 557 -29.79 -0.48 -12.49
N ALA A 558 -29.11 -1.58 -12.81
CA ALA A 558 -29.05 -2.75 -11.94
C ALA A 558 -28.38 -2.43 -10.60
N ASP A 559 -27.29 -1.65 -10.61
CA ASP A 559 -26.63 -1.17 -9.39
C ASP A 559 -27.60 -0.34 -8.52
N VAL A 560 -28.34 0.60 -9.12
CA VAL A 560 -29.38 1.38 -8.41
C VAL A 560 -30.51 0.49 -7.88
N VAL A 561 -31.00 -0.46 -8.69
CA VAL A 561 -32.05 -1.42 -8.26
C VAL A 561 -31.59 -2.24 -7.06
N GLY A 562 -30.35 -2.73 -7.10
CA GLY A 562 -29.75 -3.45 -5.99
C GLY A 562 -29.59 -2.57 -4.76
N SER A 563 -29.05 -1.37 -4.90
CA SER A 563 -28.79 -0.49 -3.75
C SER A 563 -30.06 0.07 -3.11
N PHE A 564 -31.15 0.25 -3.86
CA PHE A 564 -32.45 0.71 -3.35
C PHE A 564 -33.51 -0.41 -3.24
N SER A 565 -33.09 -1.68 -3.24
CA SER A 565 -33.99 -2.85 -3.19
C SER A 565 -34.97 -2.80 -2.01
N ARG A 566 -34.53 -2.33 -0.84
CA ARG A 566 -35.39 -2.12 0.35
C ARG A 566 -36.59 -1.24 0.12
N TRP A 567 -36.44 -0.18 -0.68
CA TRP A 567 -37.51 0.79 -0.94
C TRP A 567 -38.34 0.39 -2.14
N ILE A 568 -37.71 -0.14 -3.19
CA ILE A 568 -38.39 -0.55 -4.42
C ILE A 568 -39.32 -1.75 -4.16
N SER A 569 -38.91 -2.66 -3.28
CA SER A 569 -39.69 -3.86 -2.93
C SER A 569 -40.90 -3.60 -2.06
N LEU A 570 -41.09 -2.39 -1.52
CA LEU A 570 -42.31 -2.01 -0.78
C LEU A 570 -43.58 -2.04 -1.66
N VAL A 571 -43.41 -1.99 -2.99
CA VAL A 571 -44.50 -2.11 -3.95
C VAL A 571 -44.44 -3.52 -4.58
N PRO A 572 -45.34 -4.45 -4.21
CA PRO A 572 -45.26 -5.85 -4.64
C PRO A 572 -45.29 -6.05 -6.16
N ASP A 573 -46.04 -5.21 -6.89
CA ASP A 573 -46.18 -5.28 -8.35
C ASP A 573 -44.83 -5.10 -9.09
N ASN A 574 -43.81 -4.55 -8.42
CA ASN A 574 -42.49 -4.33 -9.01
C ASN A 574 -41.62 -5.61 -9.06
N ILE A 575 -41.89 -6.62 -8.22
CA ILE A 575 -40.98 -7.76 -8.02
C ILE A 575 -40.78 -8.58 -9.30
N MET A 576 -41.86 -8.98 -9.97
CA MET A 576 -41.76 -9.81 -11.17
C MET A 576 -41.00 -9.12 -12.32
N PRO A 577 -41.29 -7.85 -12.67
CA PRO A 577 -40.46 -7.09 -13.62
C PRO A 577 -38.98 -7.03 -13.26
N LEU A 578 -38.64 -6.84 -11.98
CA LEU A 578 -37.26 -6.76 -11.51
C LEU A 578 -36.52 -8.10 -11.60
N LEU A 579 -37.19 -9.21 -11.29
CA LEU A 579 -36.61 -10.56 -11.44
C LEU A 579 -36.32 -10.86 -12.92
N ILE A 580 -37.26 -10.52 -13.82
CA ILE A 580 -37.06 -10.70 -15.26
C ILE A 580 -35.91 -9.80 -15.76
N PHE A 581 -35.85 -8.55 -15.32
CA PHE A 581 -34.76 -7.62 -15.62
C PHE A 581 -33.40 -8.15 -15.17
N CYS A 582 -33.28 -8.66 -13.95
CA CYS A 582 -32.02 -9.27 -13.50
C CYS A 582 -31.69 -10.50 -14.35
N ALA A 583 -32.68 -11.35 -14.64
CA ALA A 583 -32.49 -12.56 -15.44
C ALA A 583 -32.01 -12.29 -16.87
N SER A 584 -32.51 -11.23 -17.53
CA SER A 584 -32.03 -10.81 -18.85
C SER A 584 -30.63 -10.21 -18.79
N GLY A 585 -30.33 -9.40 -17.79
CA GLY A 585 -29.02 -8.75 -17.62
C GLY A 585 -27.89 -9.74 -17.30
N ILE A 586 -28.17 -10.81 -16.56
CA ILE A 586 -27.19 -11.87 -16.25
C ILE A 586 -26.66 -12.57 -17.52
N LYS A 587 -27.42 -12.54 -18.63
CA LYS A 587 -26.99 -13.12 -19.91
C LYS A 587 -25.97 -12.24 -20.66
N ASP A 588 -25.88 -10.95 -20.32
CA ASP A 588 -24.98 -10.00 -20.94
C ASP A 588 -23.65 -9.92 -20.16
N LEU A 589 -22.51 -9.97 -20.87
CA LEU A 589 -21.18 -9.97 -20.27
C LEU A 589 -20.91 -8.73 -19.41
N MET A 590 -21.45 -7.57 -19.79
CA MET A 590 -21.19 -6.29 -19.11
C MET A 590 -22.06 -6.09 -17.87
N CYS A 591 -23.26 -6.67 -17.86
CA CYS A 591 -24.27 -6.42 -16.82
C CYS A 591 -24.31 -7.52 -15.75
N LYS A 592 -23.67 -8.67 -16.00
CA LYS A 592 -23.77 -9.87 -15.17
C LYS A 592 -23.44 -9.65 -13.69
N THR A 593 -22.41 -8.88 -13.35
CA THR A 593 -21.99 -8.63 -11.96
C THR A 593 -23.05 -7.81 -11.22
N ALA A 594 -23.40 -6.64 -11.77
CA ALA A 594 -24.42 -5.75 -11.23
C ALA A 594 -25.78 -6.43 -11.08
N CYS A 595 -26.22 -7.19 -12.09
CA CYS A 595 -27.49 -7.91 -12.05
C CYS A 595 -27.50 -9.07 -11.04
N SER A 596 -26.37 -9.77 -10.86
CA SER A 596 -26.25 -10.84 -9.86
C SER A 596 -26.34 -10.27 -8.44
N SER A 597 -25.64 -9.16 -8.18
CA SER A 597 -25.70 -8.47 -6.89
C SER A 597 -27.08 -7.87 -6.62
N ALA A 598 -27.70 -7.25 -7.62
CA ALA A 598 -29.06 -6.72 -7.51
C ALA A 598 -30.08 -7.82 -7.22
N LEU A 599 -29.96 -8.97 -7.89
CA LEU A 599 -30.80 -10.14 -7.60
C LEU A 599 -30.63 -10.61 -6.16
N ARG A 600 -29.38 -10.68 -5.64
CA ARG A 600 -29.14 -11.05 -4.24
C ARG A 600 -29.82 -10.08 -3.27
N LYS A 601 -29.59 -8.78 -3.42
CA LYS A 601 -30.17 -7.76 -2.54
C LYS A 601 -31.71 -7.75 -2.57
N LEU A 602 -32.31 -7.94 -3.76
CA LEU A 602 -33.77 -8.08 -3.89
C LEU A 602 -34.31 -9.31 -3.13
N CYS A 603 -33.62 -10.45 -3.21
CA CYS A 603 -33.98 -11.66 -2.48
C CYS A 603 -33.78 -11.54 -0.96
N GLU A 604 -32.78 -10.77 -0.52
CA GLU A 604 -32.51 -10.48 0.90
C GLU A 604 -33.59 -9.58 1.53
N ASP A 605 -33.99 -8.52 0.83
CA ASP A 605 -34.88 -7.50 1.38
C ASP A 605 -36.38 -7.88 1.28
N ALA A 606 -36.76 -8.70 0.31
CA ALA A 606 -38.17 -9.03 0.05
C ALA A 606 -38.48 -10.53 -0.12
N PRO A 607 -37.96 -11.42 0.76
CA PRO A 607 -38.12 -12.86 0.59
C PRO A 607 -39.60 -13.30 0.55
N ILE A 608 -40.46 -12.69 1.38
CA ILE A 608 -41.88 -13.04 1.51
C ILE A 608 -42.68 -12.73 0.24
N LEU A 609 -42.40 -11.60 -0.43
CA LEU A 609 -43.10 -11.21 -1.66
C LEU A 609 -42.70 -12.10 -2.85
N ILE A 610 -41.52 -12.70 -2.79
CA ILE A 610 -41.00 -13.60 -3.82
C ILE A 610 -41.55 -15.04 -3.65
N HIS A 611 -42.26 -15.34 -2.54
CA HIS A 611 -42.90 -16.65 -2.31
C HIS A 611 -43.96 -17.02 -3.34
N GLU A 612 -44.48 -16.05 -4.09
CA GLU A 612 -45.44 -16.35 -5.13
C GLU A 612 -44.87 -17.39 -6.11
N PRO A 613 -45.61 -18.46 -6.44
CA PRO A 613 -45.08 -19.62 -7.15
C PRO A 613 -44.51 -19.26 -8.53
N GLN A 614 -45.01 -18.19 -9.16
CA GLN A 614 -44.49 -17.70 -10.44
C GLN A 614 -43.11 -17.06 -10.29
N ASN A 615 -42.89 -16.28 -9.23
CA ASN A 615 -41.62 -15.62 -8.95
C ASN A 615 -40.56 -16.66 -8.54
N LEU A 616 -40.96 -17.68 -7.77
CA LEU A 616 -40.08 -18.78 -7.37
C LEU A 616 -39.62 -19.63 -8.57
N GLU A 617 -40.51 -19.93 -9.52
CA GLU A 617 -40.10 -20.64 -10.74
C GLU A 617 -39.13 -19.85 -11.60
N ILE A 618 -39.26 -18.51 -11.67
CA ILE A 618 -38.27 -17.66 -12.36
C ILE A 618 -36.89 -17.81 -11.70
N LEU A 619 -36.81 -17.78 -10.38
CA LEU A 619 -35.55 -17.97 -9.64
C LEU A 619 -34.93 -19.35 -9.86
N ILE A 620 -35.74 -20.41 -9.82
CA ILE A 620 -35.25 -21.77 -10.05
C ILE A 620 -34.75 -21.91 -11.50
N TRP A 621 -35.48 -21.34 -12.46
CA TRP A 621 -35.06 -21.32 -13.86
C TRP A 621 -33.73 -20.59 -14.08
N ILE A 622 -33.49 -19.48 -13.37
CA ILE A 622 -32.17 -18.80 -13.38
C ILE A 622 -31.08 -19.74 -12.87
N GLY A 623 -31.35 -20.47 -11.79
CA GLY A 623 -30.42 -21.45 -11.18
C GLY A 623 -30.10 -22.64 -12.09
N GLU A 624 -31.10 -23.23 -12.73
CA GLU A 624 -30.92 -24.37 -13.65
C GLU A 624 -30.09 -24.01 -14.90
N ASP A 625 -30.11 -22.74 -15.30
CA ASP A 625 -29.41 -22.26 -16.48
C ASP A 625 -27.95 -21.82 -16.20
N LEU A 626 -27.47 -21.89 -14.96
CA LEU A 626 -26.12 -21.46 -14.56
C LEU A 626 -25.00 -22.19 -15.32
N GLU A 627 -25.17 -23.49 -15.64
CA GLU A 627 -24.15 -24.26 -16.38
C GLU A 627 -23.94 -23.79 -17.82
N LYS A 628 -24.95 -23.15 -18.41
CA LYS A 628 -24.88 -22.65 -19.78
C LYS A 628 -24.33 -21.22 -19.84
N ARG A 629 -24.11 -20.57 -18.70
CA ARG A 629 -23.71 -19.16 -18.58
C ARG A 629 -22.23 -19.03 -18.28
N ILE A 630 -21.59 -18.01 -18.87
CA ILE A 630 -20.17 -17.69 -18.64
C ILE A 630 -20.07 -16.76 -17.42
N LEU A 631 -20.18 -17.34 -16.23
CA LEU A 631 -20.13 -16.62 -14.96
C LEU A 631 -18.80 -16.85 -14.22
N SER A 632 -18.38 -15.88 -13.42
CA SER A 632 -17.30 -16.02 -12.42
C SER A 632 -17.80 -16.78 -11.19
N PHE A 633 -16.89 -17.28 -10.35
CA PHE A 633 -17.27 -17.96 -9.10
C PHE A 633 -18.04 -17.05 -8.13
N GLU A 634 -17.70 -15.76 -8.10
CA GLU A 634 -18.39 -14.77 -7.27
C GLU A 634 -19.81 -14.55 -7.79
N GLU A 635 -19.99 -14.33 -9.09
CA GLU A 635 -21.30 -14.15 -9.71
C GLU A 635 -22.23 -15.36 -9.51
N GLU A 636 -21.71 -16.59 -9.66
CA GLU A 636 -22.48 -17.80 -9.37
C GLU A 636 -22.86 -17.90 -7.89
N ALA A 637 -21.93 -17.58 -6.99
CA ALA A 637 -22.18 -17.59 -5.56
C ALA A 637 -23.28 -16.58 -5.16
N GLU A 638 -23.25 -15.36 -5.70
CA GLU A 638 -24.27 -14.33 -5.49
C GLU A 638 -25.68 -14.84 -5.85
N ILE A 639 -25.84 -15.42 -7.05
CA ILE A 639 -27.12 -15.93 -7.54
C ILE A 639 -27.59 -17.12 -6.69
N VAL A 640 -26.71 -18.07 -6.40
CA VAL A 640 -27.04 -19.26 -5.60
C VAL A 640 -27.44 -18.85 -4.18
N SER A 641 -26.75 -17.86 -3.59
CA SER A 641 -27.07 -17.30 -2.29
C SER A 641 -28.46 -16.64 -2.30
N ALA A 642 -28.76 -15.85 -3.33
CA ALA A 642 -30.06 -15.20 -3.52
C ALA A 642 -31.23 -16.21 -3.56
N ILE A 643 -31.07 -17.28 -4.36
CA ILE A 643 -32.07 -18.34 -4.48
C ILE A 643 -32.21 -19.09 -3.15
N THR A 644 -31.10 -19.40 -2.47
CA THR A 644 -31.11 -20.15 -1.21
C THR A 644 -31.78 -19.38 -0.07
N LEU A 645 -31.49 -18.08 0.08
CA LEU A 645 -32.13 -17.22 1.08
C LEU A 645 -33.65 -17.14 0.88
N THR A 646 -34.09 -17.00 -0.37
CA THR A 646 -35.51 -17.02 -0.71
C THR A 646 -36.13 -18.37 -0.37
N LEU A 647 -35.50 -19.48 -0.75
CA LEU A 647 -35.98 -20.83 -0.44
C LEU A 647 -36.05 -21.12 1.06
N ASN A 648 -35.16 -20.54 1.86
CA ASN A 648 -35.19 -20.69 3.32
C ASN A 648 -36.43 -20.09 3.95
N SER A 649 -36.92 -18.98 3.40
CA SER A 649 -38.12 -18.32 3.89
C SER A 649 -39.43 -19.00 3.47
N VAL A 650 -39.40 -20.00 2.56
CA VAL A 650 -40.60 -20.68 2.06
C VAL A 650 -41.18 -21.62 3.13
N PRO A 651 -42.45 -21.47 3.54
CA PRO A 651 -43.06 -22.27 4.62
C PRO A 651 -43.34 -23.73 4.22
N ASN A 652 -43.50 -24.02 2.92
CA ASN A 652 -43.78 -25.38 2.44
C ASN A 652 -42.48 -26.21 2.34
N LYS A 653 -42.33 -27.17 3.26
CA LYS A 653 -41.14 -28.04 3.37
C LYS A 653 -40.91 -28.93 2.15
N GLU A 654 -41.96 -29.45 1.52
CA GLU A 654 -41.82 -30.31 0.34
C GLU A 654 -41.36 -29.50 -0.88
N LEU A 655 -41.93 -28.30 -1.06
CA LEU A 655 -41.49 -27.38 -2.10
C LEU A 655 -40.03 -26.97 -1.88
N LYS A 656 -39.64 -26.58 -0.66
CA LYS A 656 -38.24 -26.26 -0.30
C LYS A 656 -37.30 -27.42 -0.68
N LYS A 657 -37.61 -28.65 -0.28
CA LYS A 657 -36.82 -29.84 -0.60
C LYS A 657 -36.72 -30.09 -2.11
N SER A 658 -37.85 -30.03 -2.82
CA SER A 658 -37.89 -30.27 -4.27
C SER A 658 -37.11 -29.23 -5.07
N SER A 659 -37.19 -27.95 -4.69
CA SER A 659 -36.49 -26.85 -5.35
C SER A 659 -34.99 -26.87 -5.10
N LEU A 660 -34.56 -27.20 -3.87
CA LEU A 660 -33.15 -27.40 -3.55
C LEU A 660 -32.56 -28.58 -4.33
N ALA A 661 -33.31 -29.69 -4.45
CA ALA A 661 -32.90 -30.84 -5.26
C ALA A 661 -32.77 -30.49 -6.75
N ARG A 662 -33.69 -29.68 -7.29
CA ARG A 662 -33.60 -29.16 -8.67
C ARG A 662 -32.33 -28.32 -8.88
N LEU A 663 -32.06 -27.37 -7.99
CA LEU A 663 -30.89 -26.48 -8.06
C LEU A 663 -29.57 -27.25 -7.99
N LEU A 664 -29.50 -28.31 -7.17
CA LEU A 664 -28.30 -29.11 -6.97
C LEU A 664 -28.12 -30.25 -7.98
N SER A 665 -29.18 -30.62 -8.70
CA SER A 665 -29.19 -31.79 -9.60
C SER A 665 -28.02 -31.81 -10.57
N SER A 666 -27.75 -30.68 -11.21
CA SER A 666 -26.69 -30.53 -12.21
C SER A 666 -25.29 -30.64 -11.57
N SER A 667 -25.16 -30.15 -10.34
CA SER A 667 -23.91 -30.21 -9.56
C SER A 667 -23.60 -31.64 -9.11
N TYR A 668 -24.62 -32.40 -8.67
CA TYR A 668 -24.47 -33.82 -8.35
C TYR A 668 -24.05 -34.61 -9.58
N VAL A 669 -24.74 -34.43 -10.71
CA VAL A 669 -24.44 -35.11 -11.97
C VAL A 669 -23.01 -34.80 -12.46
N ALA A 670 -22.56 -33.55 -12.33
CA ALA A 670 -21.19 -33.17 -12.71
C ALA A 670 -20.12 -33.90 -11.89
N ILE A 671 -20.34 -34.10 -10.59
CA ILE A 671 -19.41 -34.81 -9.70
C ILE A 671 -19.50 -36.33 -9.92
N GLU A 672 -20.71 -36.88 -10.07
CA GLU A 672 -20.91 -38.30 -10.39
C GLU A 672 -20.24 -38.68 -11.72
N ASN A 673 -20.40 -37.86 -12.77
CA ASN A 673 -19.72 -38.07 -14.05
C ASN A 673 -18.19 -38.08 -13.95
N LEU A 674 -17.63 -37.35 -12.98
CA LEU A 674 -16.18 -37.35 -12.72
C LEU A 674 -15.75 -38.62 -11.95
N ILE A 675 -16.56 -39.11 -11.02
CA ILE A 675 -16.27 -40.30 -10.20
C ILE A 675 -16.48 -41.59 -11.02
N ASP A 676 -17.59 -41.70 -11.75
CA ASP A 676 -18.01 -42.89 -12.52
C ASP A 676 -17.28 -43.03 -13.87
N ALA A 677 -16.28 -42.19 -14.12
CA ALA A 677 -15.35 -42.32 -15.24
C ALA A 677 -14.43 -43.55 -15.04
N GLU A 678 -14.99 -44.76 -15.19
CA GLU A 678 -14.36 -46.06 -14.89
C GLU A 678 -13.08 -46.36 -15.70
N ASP A 679 -12.76 -45.59 -16.76
CA ASP A 679 -11.50 -45.70 -17.50
C ASP A 679 -10.66 -44.42 -17.38
N GLN A 680 -9.73 -44.40 -16.42
CA GLN A 680 -8.70 -43.35 -16.26
C GLN A 680 -7.95 -43.04 -17.57
N ASN A 681 -7.82 -44.04 -18.45
CA ASN A 681 -7.16 -43.93 -19.76
C ASN A 681 -8.04 -43.31 -20.86
N SER A 682 -9.36 -43.18 -20.68
CA SER A 682 -10.29 -42.68 -21.70
C SER A 682 -10.44 -41.15 -21.67
N LEU A 683 -10.55 -40.56 -20.47
CA LEU A 683 -10.56 -39.09 -20.27
C LEU A 683 -9.17 -38.47 -20.38
N ALA A 684 -8.12 -39.17 -19.95
CA ALA A 684 -6.73 -38.73 -20.14
C ALA A 684 -6.32 -38.65 -21.64
N ARG A 685 -6.98 -39.41 -22.52
CA ARG A 685 -6.78 -39.32 -23.98
C ARG A 685 -7.34 -38.04 -24.61
N ASN A 686 -8.26 -37.35 -23.93
CA ASN A 686 -8.82 -36.06 -24.36
C ASN A 686 -8.73 -35.02 -23.21
N PRO A 687 -7.56 -34.37 -23.04
CA PRO A 687 -7.33 -33.39 -21.97
C PRO A 687 -8.39 -32.28 -21.88
N ALA A 688 -8.97 -31.87 -23.01
CA ALA A 688 -10.01 -30.84 -23.07
C ALA A 688 -11.33 -31.26 -22.40
N VAL A 689 -11.77 -32.51 -22.61
CA VAL A 689 -13.02 -33.04 -22.03
C VAL A 689 -12.84 -33.27 -20.53
N TYR A 690 -11.66 -33.77 -20.13
CA TYR A 690 -11.33 -33.92 -18.72
C TYR A 690 -11.29 -32.58 -17.98
N THR A 691 -10.63 -31.57 -18.55
CA THR A 691 -10.58 -30.21 -17.98
C THR A 691 -11.97 -29.59 -17.86
N LEU A 692 -12.83 -29.76 -18.87
CA LEU A 692 -14.21 -29.27 -18.81
C LEU A 692 -15.02 -29.96 -17.71
N THR A 693 -14.95 -31.28 -17.63
CA THR A 693 -15.68 -32.08 -16.61
C THR A 693 -15.20 -31.73 -15.20
N MET A 694 -13.88 -31.56 -15.02
CA MET A 694 -13.29 -31.12 -13.77
C MET A 694 -13.75 -29.70 -13.38
N ASN A 695 -13.76 -28.75 -14.32
CA ASN A 695 -14.24 -27.39 -14.06
C ASN A 695 -15.74 -27.36 -13.67
N LEU A 696 -16.56 -28.22 -14.29
CA LEU A 696 -17.97 -28.37 -13.92
C LEU A 696 -18.13 -28.95 -12.51
N ALA A 697 -17.34 -29.96 -12.15
CA ALA A 697 -17.34 -30.53 -10.79
C ALA A 697 -16.87 -29.51 -9.74
N VAL A 698 -15.80 -28.74 -10.04
CA VAL A 698 -15.33 -27.64 -9.19
C VAL A 698 -16.44 -26.60 -8.96
N ARG A 699 -17.09 -26.12 -10.04
CA ARG A 699 -18.25 -25.21 -9.93
C ARG A 699 -19.39 -25.82 -9.13
N GLY A 700 -19.72 -27.09 -9.36
CA GLY A 700 -20.73 -27.81 -8.61
C GLY A 700 -20.45 -27.84 -7.10
N LEU A 701 -19.21 -28.08 -6.70
CA LEU A 701 -18.79 -28.05 -5.30
C LEU A 701 -18.90 -26.64 -4.69
N TYR A 702 -18.52 -25.59 -5.41
CA TYR A 702 -18.71 -24.21 -4.95
C TYR A 702 -20.19 -23.86 -4.76
N ARG A 703 -21.07 -24.28 -5.68
CA ARG A 703 -22.53 -24.08 -5.57
C ARG A 703 -23.10 -24.82 -4.37
N MET A 704 -22.72 -26.10 -4.18
CA MET A 704 -23.11 -26.89 -3.01
C MET A 704 -22.69 -26.22 -1.71
N GLY A 705 -21.45 -25.75 -1.64
CA GLY A 705 -20.91 -25.08 -0.46
C GLY A 705 -21.64 -23.79 -0.12
N ALA A 706 -21.94 -22.96 -1.14
CA ALA A 706 -22.71 -21.74 -0.97
C ALA A 706 -24.12 -22.02 -0.43
N ILE A 707 -24.83 -23.02 -0.98
CA ILE A 707 -26.15 -23.42 -0.50
C ILE A 707 -26.07 -23.84 0.97
N LEU A 708 -25.16 -24.77 1.31
CA LEU A 708 -25.01 -25.27 2.67
C LEU A 708 -24.68 -24.14 3.64
N GLY A 709 -23.77 -23.23 3.28
CA GLY A 709 -23.41 -22.07 4.11
C GLY A 709 -24.61 -21.19 4.48
N HIS A 710 -25.57 -20.97 3.56
CA HIS A 710 -26.76 -20.16 3.83
C HIS A 710 -27.88 -20.91 4.55
N LEU A 711 -27.88 -22.25 4.54
CA LEU A 711 -28.86 -23.06 5.27
C LEU A 711 -28.66 -23.02 6.80
N GLY A 712 -27.45 -22.76 7.29
CA GLY A 712 -27.14 -22.74 8.73
C GLY A 712 -27.44 -21.43 9.46
N VAL A 713 -27.61 -20.31 8.73
CA VAL A 713 -27.76 -18.97 9.32
C VAL A 713 -29.18 -18.72 9.88
N SER A 714 -30.17 -19.54 9.49
CA SER A 714 -31.57 -19.41 9.94
C SER A 714 -31.88 -20.14 11.27
N CYS A 715 -31.00 -20.09 12.26
CA CYS A 715 -31.25 -20.76 13.54
C CYS A 715 -32.20 -19.94 14.44
N SER A 716 -33.50 -19.95 14.12
CA SER A 716 -34.54 -19.84 15.14
C SER A 716 -34.88 -21.24 15.62
N ASN A 717 -34.86 -21.47 16.94
CA ASN A 717 -35.10 -22.69 17.75
C ASN A 717 -36.24 -23.67 17.36
N ASP A 718 -36.64 -23.81 16.10
CA ASP A 718 -37.57 -24.83 15.64
C ASP A 718 -36.81 -26.12 15.30
N GLN A 719 -37.03 -27.16 16.11
CA GLN A 719 -36.55 -28.54 15.96
C GLN A 719 -36.91 -29.23 14.62
N ALA A 720 -37.45 -28.47 13.67
CA ALA A 720 -38.11 -28.95 12.46
C ALA A 720 -37.38 -28.54 11.17
N GLU A 721 -36.35 -27.69 11.24
CA GLU A 721 -35.40 -27.41 10.15
C GLU A 721 -34.32 -28.51 10.03
N ASP A 722 -34.01 -29.18 11.14
CA ASP A 722 -33.01 -30.25 11.28
C ASP A 722 -33.15 -31.37 10.23
N ASP A 723 -34.38 -31.76 9.88
CA ASP A 723 -34.67 -32.84 8.92
C ASP A 723 -34.20 -32.56 7.48
N THR A 724 -34.09 -31.29 7.06
CA THR A 724 -33.70 -30.95 5.68
C THR A 724 -32.19 -30.96 5.51
N ILE A 725 -31.48 -30.39 6.49
CA ILE A 725 -30.01 -30.40 6.53
C ILE A 725 -29.53 -31.85 6.68
N LEU A 726 -30.11 -32.64 7.58
CA LEU A 726 -29.77 -34.05 7.75
C LEU A 726 -29.92 -34.88 6.46
N VAL A 727 -30.99 -34.67 5.69
CA VAL A 727 -31.19 -35.37 4.41
C VAL A 727 -30.15 -34.95 3.37
N LEU A 728 -29.84 -33.65 3.28
CA LEU A 728 -28.81 -33.15 2.35
C LEU A 728 -27.42 -33.65 2.74
N LEU A 729 -27.07 -33.63 4.02
CA LEU A 729 -25.82 -34.19 4.56
C LEU A 729 -25.71 -35.70 4.27
N GLY A 730 -26.81 -36.44 4.40
CA GLY A 730 -26.89 -37.87 4.10
C GLY A 730 -26.60 -38.21 2.64
N MET A 731 -26.91 -37.31 1.69
CA MET A 731 -26.54 -37.47 0.28
C MET A 731 -25.15 -36.89 -0.03
N PHE A 732 -24.77 -35.83 0.67
CA PHE A 732 -23.55 -35.06 0.42
C PHE A 732 -22.26 -35.79 0.84
N TRP A 733 -22.20 -36.32 2.07
CA TRP A 733 -20.98 -36.96 2.56
C TRP A 733 -20.55 -38.19 1.75
N PRO A 734 -21.44 -39.14 1.39
CA PRO A 734 -21.03 -40.29 0.59
C PRO A 734 -20.41 -39.92 -0.78
N LEU A 735 -20.88 -38.82 -1.38
CA LEU A 735 -20.35 -38.31 -2.63
C LEU A 735 -18.96 -37.69 -2.43
N LEU A 736 -18.77 -36.88 -1.38
CA LEU A 736 -17.44 -36.38 -1.02
C LEU A 736 -16.46 -37.49 -0.61
N GLU A 737 -16.90 -38.49 0.15
CA GLU A 737 -16.07 -39.62 0.59
C GLU A 737 -15.54 -40.40 -0.63
N LYS A 738 -16.38 -40.64 -1.64
CA LYS A 738 -15.96 -41.21 -2.92
C LYS A 738 -15.00 -40.30 -3.68
N LEU A 739 -15.27 -39.00 -3.71
CA LEU A 739 -14.43 -38.02 -4.41
C LEU A 739 -13.04 -37.91 -3.78
N PHE A 740 -12.94 -37.83 -2.44
CA PHE A 740 -11.67 -37.81 -1.72
C PHE A 740 -10.88 -39.12 -1.83
N SER A 741 -11.55 -40.24 -2.12
CA SER A 741 -10.92 -41.53 -2.40
C SER A 741 -10.44 -41.65 -3.85
N SER A 742 -10.77 -40.69 -4.71
CA SER A 742 -10.42 -40.70 -6.14
C SER A 742 -9.03 -40.12 -6.41
N PRO A 743 -8.35 -40.54 -7.49
CA PRO A 743 -7.06 -39.97 -7.89
C PRO A 743 -7.19 -38.50 -8.38
N HIS A 744 -8.41 -38.02 -8.65
CA HIS A 744 -8.63 -36.66 -9.14
C HIS A 744 -8.30 -35.58 -8.09
N MET A 745 -8.13 -35.97 -6.82
CA MET A 745 -7.68 -35.10 -5.74
C MET A 745 -6.22 -34.62 -5.90
N GLU A 746 -5.44 -35.16 -6.84
CA GLU A 746 -4.14 -34.59 -7.22
C GLU A 746 -4.28 -33.14 -7.75
N ASN A 747 -5.46 -32.77 -8.27
CA ASN A 747 -5.69 -31.40 -8.67
C ASN A 747 -6.00 -30.50 -7.45
N SER A 748 -5.15 -29.50 -7.24
CA SER A 748 -5.28 -28.50 -6.16
C SER A 748 -6.64 -27.77 -6.19
N SER A 749 -7.14 -27.36 -7.36
CA SER A 749 -8.40 -26.61 -7.46
C SER A 749 -9.62 -27.43 -7.04
N LEU A 750 -9.63 -28.72 -7.37
CA LEU A 750 -10.70 -29.65 -6.99
C LEU A 750 -10.62 -29.99 -5.49
N SER A 751 -9.41 -30.26 -4.97
CA SER A 751 -9.18 -30.45 -3.53
C SER A 751 -9.65 -29.23 -2.72
N ALA A 752 -9.30 -28.02 -3.17
CA ALA A 752 -9.69 -26.78 -2.52
C ALA A 752 -11.21 -26.56 -2.55
N ALA A 753 -11.87 -26.83 -3.67
CA ALA A 753 -13.33 -26.72 -3.79
C ALA A 753 -14.06 -27.73 -2.90
N ALA A 754 -13.60 -28.98 -2.83
CA ALA A 754 -14.17 -30.01 -1.96
C ALA A 754 -14.00 -29.66 -0.48
N CYS A 755 -12.78 -29.23 -0.10
CA CYS A 755 -12.45 -28.77 1.25
C CYS A 755 -13.27 -27.55 1.69
N ARG A 756 -13.45 -26.56 0.81
CA ARG A 756 -14.27 -25.37 1.08
C ARG A 756 -15.75 -25.74 1.25
N CYS A 757 -16.28 -26.58 0.37
CA CYS A 757 -17.66 -27.05 0.43
C CYS A 757 -17.92 -27.81 1.75
N LEU A 758 -17.00 -28.70 2.14
CA LEU A 758 -17.03 -29.40 3.42
C LEU A 758 -16.95 -28.43 4.61
N SER A 759 -16.08 -27.43 4.57
CA SER A 759 -15.97 -26.41 5.62
C SER A 759 -17.28 -25.66 5.81
N GLN A 760 -17.94 -25.23 4.73
CA GLN A 760 -19.24 -24.55 4.79
C GLN A 760 -20.36 -25.48 5.29
N ALA A 761 -20.31 -26.77 4.94
CA ALA A 761 -21.24 -27.77 5.45
C ALA A 761 -21.10 -27.96 6.97
N ILE A 762 -19.87 -27.97 7.50
CA ILE A 762 -19.61 -28.15 8.93
C ILE A 762 -20.14 -26.96 9.75
N HIS A 763 -19.78 -25.72 9.38
CA HIS A 763 -20.26 -24.52 10.08
C HIS A 763 -21.79 -24.41 10.08
N SER A 764 -22.45 -24.81 8.98
CA SER A 764 -23.90 -24.69 8.85
C SER A 764 -24.69 -25.78 9.57
N SER A 765 -24.10 -26.97 9.75
CA SER A 765 -24.79 -28.13 10.33
C SER A 765 -24.51 -28.35 11.81
N GLY A 766 -23.49 -27.72 12.37
CA GLY A 766 -23.17 -27.76 13.80
C GLY A 766 -23.21 -29.19 14.37
N GLU A 767 -23.99 -29.40 15.42
CA GLU A 767 -24.06 -30.70 16.13
C GLU A 767 -24.52 -31.88 15.27
N HIS A 768 -25.22 -31.66 14.14
CA HIS A 768 -25.70 -32.75 13.29
C HIS A 768 -24.59 -33.48 12.53
N TYR A 769 -23.39 -32.89 12.44
CA TYR A 769 -22.24 -33.48 11.74
C TYR A 769 -21.39 -34.44 12.60
N HIS A 770 -21.67 -34.54 13.91
CA HIS A 770 -20.80 -35.22 14.89
C HIS A 770 -20.51 -36.70 14.56
N ILE A 771 -21.46 -37.43 13.95
CA ILE A 771 -21.31 -38.86 13.63
C ILE A 771 -20.26 -39.08 12.52
N LEU A 772 -20.09 -38.11 11.62
CA LEU A 772 -19.20 -38.20 10.47
C LEU A 772 -17.78 -37.71 10.79
N LEU A 773 -17.60 -37.05 11.93
CA LEU A 773 -16.35 -36.40 12.34
C LEU A 773 -15.11 -37.32 12.27
N PRO A 774 -15.14 -38.58 12.78
CA PRO A 774 -13.99 -39.48 12.68
C PRO A 774 -13.57 -39.74 11.24
N LYS A 775 -14.54 -40.05 10.37
CA LYS A 775 -14.28 -40.29 8.95
C LYS A 775 -13.72 -39.07 8.24
N VAL A 776 -14.20 -37.88 8.61
CA VAL A 776 -13.77 -36.61 8.01
C VAL A 776 -12.32 -36.31 8.35
N LEU A 777 -11.94 -36.35 9.63
CA LEU A 777 -10.57 -36.08 10.06
C LEU A 777 -9.59 -37.15 9.54
N ASP A 778 -9.99 -38.42 9.52
CA ASP A 778 -9.20 -39.47 8.89
C ASP A 778 -8.99 -39.22 7.39
N CYS A 779 -10.05 -38.81 6.68
CA CYS A 779 -9.98 -38.51 5.26
C CYS A 779 -9.07 -37.31 4.95
N LEU A 780 -9.20 -36.20 5.69
CA LEU A 780 -8.38 -34.99 5.52
C LEU A 780 -6.91 -35.27 5.80
N SER A 781 -6.62 -35.97 6.90
CA SER A 781 -5.23 -36.31 7.28
C SER A 781 -4.59 -37.30 6.30
N ALA A 782 -5.33 -38.31 5.83
CA ALA A 782 -4.83 -39.25 4.83
C ALA A 782 -4.55 -38.57 3.48
N ASN A 783 -5.45 -37.70 3.01
CA ASN A 783 -5.26 -36.98 1.76
C ASN A 783 -4.11 -35.97 1.82
N PHE A 784 -3.91 -35.29 2.95
CA PHE A 784 -2.76 -34.41 3.12
C PHE A 784 -1.42 -35.17 3.06
N LEU A 785 -1.36 -36.40 3.61
CA LEU A 785 -0.15 -37.23 3.52
C LEU A 785 0.17 -37.64 2.07
N LEU A 786 -0.85 -37.83 1.23
CA LEU A 786 -0.72 -38.12 -0.20
C LEU A 786 -0.38 -36.87 -1.02
N PHE A 787 -1.03 -35.74 -0.73
CA PHE A 787 -0.92 -34.47 -1.47
C PHE A 787 -0.43 -33.34 -0.57
N GLN A 788 0.86 -33.40 -0.23
CA GLN A 788 1.46 -32.57 0.83
C GLN A 788 1.56 -31.07 0.53
N ASN A 789 1.31 -30.68 -0.73
CA ASN A 789 1.29 -29.28 -1.18
C ASN A 789 -0.12 -28.67 -1.11
N HIS A 790 -1.15 -29.44 -0.73
CA HIS A 790 -2.53 -28.96 -0.67
C HIS A 790 -2.87 -28.50 0.75
N GLU A 791 -2.72 -27.21 1.01
CA GLU A 791 -2.95 -26.60 2.31
C GLU A 791 -4.43 -26.54 2.70
N CYS A 792 -5.35 -26.74 1.74
CA CYS A 792 -6.79 -26.75 1.97
C CYS A 792 -7.26 -27.83 2.97
N TYR A 793 -6.54 -28.95 3.05
CA TYR A 793 -6.80 -30.01 4.04
C TYR A 793 -6.54 -29.54 5.48
N LEU A 794 -5.44 -28.81 5.70
CA LEU A 794 -5.11 -28.21 7.01
C LEU A 794 -6.14 -27.14 7.40
N ARG A 795 -6.49 -26.25 6.46
CA ARG A 795 -7.49 -25.20 6.70
C ARG A 795 -8.87 -25.80 7.06
N THR A 796 -9.28 -26.86 6.38
CA THR A 796 -10.56 -27.54 6.66
C THR A 796 -10.52 -28.28 8.00
N ALA A 797 -9.40 -28.93 8.33
CA ALA A 797 -9.25 -29.56 9.64
C ALA A 797 -9.23 -28.55 10.79
N ALA A 798 -8.73 -27.33 10.56
CA ALA A 798 -8.81 -26.25 11.54
C ALA A 798 -10.28 -25.88 11.81
N VAL A 799 -11.09 -25.69 10.76
CA VAL A 799 -12.55 -25.47 10.87
C VAL A 799 -13.23 -26.57 11.69
N VAL A 800 -12.88 -27.83 11.44
CA VAL A 800 -13.42 -28.97 12.18
C VAL A 800 -13.09 -28.88 13.69
N ILE A 801 -11.88 -28.46 14.04
CA ILE A 801 -11.44 -28.32 15.43
C ILE A 801 -12.04 -27.07 16.08
N GLU A 802 -12.24 -25.99 15.34
CA GLU A 802 -12.94 -24.80 15.82
C GLU A 802 -14.36 -25.14 16.28
N GLU A 803 -15.10 -25.91 15.47
CA GLU A 803 -16.49 -26.28 15.74
C GLU A 803 -16.67 -27.43 16.74
N PHE A 804 -15.76 -28.42 16.79
CA PHE A 804 -15.94 -29.62 17.62
C PHE A 804 -14.82 -29.89 18.62
N GLY A 805 -13.74 -29.11 18.60
CA GLY A 805 -12.54 -29.35 19.39
C GLY A 805 -12.79 -29.38 20.89
N TYR A 806 -13.78 -28.62 21.38
CA TYR A 806 -14.13 -28.53 22.81
C TYR A 806 -14.68 -29.84 23.41
N ARG A 807 -15.08 -30.81 22.59
CA ARG A 807 -15.65 -32.09 23.05
C ARG A 807 -14.55 -33.06 23.43
N GLU A 808 -14.47 -33.41 24.72
CA GLU A 808 -13.44 -34.30 25.26
C GLU A 808 -13.41 -35.70 24.60
N GLU A 809 -14.56 -36.20 24.14
CA GLU A 809 -14.70 -37.51 23.49
C GLU A 809 -13.84 -37.65 22.22
N TYR A 810 -13.62 -36.56 21.49
CA TYR A 810 -12.82 -36.55 20.26
C TYR A 810 -11.36 -36.16 20.48
N GLY A 811 -10.94 -35.94 21.73
CA GLY A 811 -9.57 -35.58 22.08
C GLY A 811 -8.51 -36.48 21.44
N PRO A 812 -8.58 -37.82 21.55
CA PRO A 812 -7.62 -38.72 20.91
C PRO A 812 -7.55 -38.56 19.39
N LEU A 813 -8.69 -38.39 18.73
CA LEU A 813 -8.78 -38.21 17.28
C LEU A 813 -8.12 -36.88 16.84
N CYS A 814 -8.32 -35.80 17.60
CA CYS A 814 -7.67 -34.52 17.33
C CYS A 814 -6.14 -34.63 17.47
N ILE A 815 -5.65 -35.38 18.47
CA ILE A 815 -4.22 -35.62 18.67
C ILE A 815 -3.64 -36.44 17.51
N ASP A 816 -4.29 -37.53 17.12
CA ASP A 816 -3.86 -38.38 16.00
C ASP A 816 -3.81 -37.58 14.68
N THR A 817 -4.78 -36.70 14.47
CA THR A 817 -4.80 -35.80 13.31
C THR A 817 -3.64 -34.80 13.33
N PHE A 818 -3.38 -34.19 14.49
CA PHE A 818 -2.27 -33.27 14.68
C PHE A 818 -0.90 -33.95 14.48
N GLU A 819 -0.77 -35.20 14.95
CA GLU A 819 0.42 -36.01 14.72
C GLU A 819 0.63 -36.27 13.22
N ARG A 820 -0.40 -36.73 12.51
CA ARG A 820 -0.32 -36.99 11.06
C ARG A 820 0.12 -35.74 10.29
N PHE A 821 -0.48 -34.57 10.56
CA PHE A 821 -0.07 -33.33 9.90
C PHE A 821 1.35 -32.90 10.24
N THR A 822 1.74 -32.98 11.52
CA THR A 822 3.09 -32.58 11.95
C THR A 822 4.17 -33.53 11.43
N SER A 823 3.83 -34.81 11.21
CA SER A 823 4.73 -35.83 10.67
C SER A 823 4.91 -35.77 9.14
N ALA A 824 4.09 -35.00 8.42
CA ALA A 824 4.17 -34.89 6.97
C ALA A 824 5.52 -34.32 6.50
N ALA A 825 6.03 -34.79 5.35
CA ALA A 825 7.36 -34.39 4.86
C ALA A 825 7.42 -32.88 4.54
N SER A 826 6.35 -32.29 4.01
CA SER A 826 6.27 -30.85 3.73
C SER A 826 6.35 -30.00 5.00
N VAL A 827 5.61 -30.36 6.07
CA VAL A 827 5.63 -29.65 7.35
C VAL A 827 6.97 -29.86 8.07
N THR A 828 7.50 -31.09 8.06
CA THR A 828 8.81 -31.37 8.67
C THR A 828 9.95 -30.65 7.96
N ALA A 829 9.83 -30.36 6.66
CA ALA A 829 10.81 -29.58 5.90
C ALA A 829 10.87 -28.08 6.26
N LEU A 830 9.86 -27.52 6.95
CA LEU A 830 9.83 -26.14 7.45
C LEU A 830 10.84 -25.91 8.59
N ASN A 831 12.14 -25.95 8.27
CA ASN A 831 13.26 -25.81 9.22
C ASN A 831 14.18 -24.62 8.88
N SER A 832 13.86 -23.84 7.84
CA SER A 832 14.61 -22.62 7.48
C SER A 832 13.67 -21.56 6.91
N SER A 833 14.06 -20.28 7.04
CA SER A 833 13.33 -19.15 6.47
C SER A 833 13.15 -19.26 4.95
N TYR A 834 14.17 -19.77 4.24
CA TYR A 834 14.12 -19.97 2.79
C TYR A 834 13.00 -20.92 2.36
N ILE A 835 12.83 -22.05 3.05
CA ILE A 835 11.77 -23.02 2.70
C ILE A 835 10.39 -22.42 3.02
N CYS A 836 10.27 -21.63 4.08
CA CYS A 836 9.03 -20.93 4.42
C CYS A 836 8.64 -19.91 3.35
N ASP A 837 9.63 -19.27 2.71
CA ASP A 837 9.40 -18.32 1.61
C ASP A 837 9.00 -19.01 0.29
N GLN A 838 9.33 -20.30 0.11
CA GLN A 838 8.88 -21.07 -1.05
C GLN A 838 7.43 -21.55 -0.92
N GLU A 839 6.98 -21.86 0.30
CA GLU A 839 5.65 -22.42 0.59
C GLU A 839 4.89 -21.60 1.66
N PRO A 840 4.60 -20.31 1.42
CA PRO A 840 4.01 -19.43 2.42
C PRO A 840 2.59 -19.81 2.83
N ASP A 841 1.79 -20.33 1.89
CA ASP A 841 0.40 -20.74 2.14
C ASP A 841 0.31 -21.95 3.08
N LEU A 842 1.25 -22.90 2.96
CA LEU A 842 1.37 -24.05 3.84
C LEU A 842 1.73 -23.61 5.27
N VAL A 843 2.67 -22.67 5.42
CA VAL A 843 3.06 -22.10 6.71
C VAL A 843 1.85 -21.45 7.39
N GLU A 844 1.11 -20.63 6.65
CA GLU A 844 -0.09 -19.96 7.16
C GLU A 844 -1.16 -20.99 7.59
N ALA A 845 -1.47 -21.98 6.74
CA ALA A 845 -2.46 -23.00 7.06
C ALA A 845 -2.07 -23.85 8.28
N TYR A 846 -0.80 -24.27 8.39
CA TYR A 846 -0.32 -25.08 9.52
C TYR A 846 -0.30 -24.29 10.83
N THR A 847 0.21 -23.06 10.81
CA THR A 847 0.26 -22.22 12.02
C THR A 847 -1.13 -21.79 12.49
N ASN A 848 -2.07 -21.56 11.57
CA ASN A 848 -3.48 -21.36 11.90
C ASN A 848 -4.09 -22.61 12.53
N PHE A 849 -3.90 -23.80 11.92
CA PHE A 849 -4.36 -25.08 12.49
C PHE A 849 -3.86 -25.29 13.93
N VAL A 850 -2.55 -25.06 14.19
CA VAL A 850 -1.98 -25.20 15.54
C VAL A 850 -2.60 -24.19 16.51
N SER A 851 -2.85 -22.96 16.05
CA SER A 851 -3.49 -21.92 16.88
C SER A 851 -4.91 -22.33 17.27
N THR A 852 -5.69 -22.84 16.31
CA THR A 852 -7.05 -23.33 16.53
C THR A 852 -7.06 -24.55 17.46
N PHE A 853 -6.13 -25.48 17.29
CA PHE A 853 -5.98 -26.63 18.20
C PHE A 853 -5.70 -26.19 19.64
N VAL A 854 -4.77 -25.26 19.85
CA VAL A 854 -4.42 -24.77 21.19
C VAL A 854 -5.58 -24.00 21.84
N HIS A 855 -6.36 -23.25 21.04
CA HIS A 855 -7.43 -22.40 21.55
C HIS A 855 -8.72 -23.16 21.86
N PHE A 856 -9.13 -24.09 20.99
CA PHE A 856 -10.45 -24.72 21.06
C PHE A 856 -10.46 -26.11 21.72
N CYS A 857 -9.33 -26.83 21.79
CA CYS A 857 -9.30 -28.15 22.43
C CYS A 857 -9.25 -28.05 23.98
N PRO A 858 -9.83 -29.02 24.72
CA PRO A 858 -9.75 -29.09 26.17
C PRO A 858 -8.31 -29.07 26.68
N LYS A 859 -8.09 -28.44 27.84
CA LYS A 859 -6.76 -28.28 28.45
C LYS A 859 -6.02 -29.62 28.62
N ALA A 860 -6.75 -30.71 28.90
CA ALA A 860 -6.18 -32.06 29.02
C ALA A 860 -5.65 -32.60 27.68
N VAL A 861 -6.38 -32.37 26.59
CA VAL A 861 -6.00 -32.78 25.23
C VAL A 861 -4.76 -32.03 24.80
N VAL A 862 -4.74 -30.70 24.95
CA VAL A 862 -3.58 -29.88 24.62
C VAL A 862 -2.35 -30.27 25.45
N ALA A 863 -2.52 -30.57 26.74
CA ALA A 863 -1.43 -31.04 27.60
C ALA A 863 -0.83 -32.38 27.12
N SER A 864 -1.64 -33.29 26.61
CA SER A 864 -1.17 -34.57 26.09
C SER A 864 -0.40 -34.48 24.76
N SER A 865 -0.53 -33.38 24.02
CA SER A 865 0.18 -33.11 22.77
C SER A 865 1.52 -32.38 22.93
N GLY A 866 2.13 -32.42 24.12
CA GLY A 866 3.31 -31.60 24.45
C GLY A 866 4.49 -31.70 23.48
N THR A 867 4.81 -32.89 22.98
CA THR A 867 5.90 -33.10 22.01
C THR A 867 5.59 -32.50 20.63
N LEU A 868 4.34 -32.61 20.18
CA LEU A 868 3.87 -32.02 18.92
C LEU A 868 3.88 -30.49 19.01
N LEU A 869 3.39 -29.94 20.13
CA LEU A 869 3.42 -28.50 20.40
C LEU A 869 4.84 -27.96 20.44
N GLU A 870 5.80 -28.70 21.00
CA GLU A 870 7.22 -28.30 21.00
C GLU A 870 7.75 -28.14 19.56
N LEU A 871 7.50 -29.13 18.70
CA LEU A 871 7.91 -29.10 17.29
C LEU A 871 7.22 -27.97 16.52
N SER A 872 5.90 -27.80 16.67
CA SER A 872 5.14 -26.76 16.00
C SER A 872 5.55 -25.37 16.45
N PHE A 873 5.82 -25.19 17.75
CA PHE A 873 6.27 -23.91 18.30
C PHE A 873 7.66 -23.55 17.74
N GLN A 874 8.60 -24.49 17.71
CA GLN A 874 9.91 -24.28 17.08
C GLN A 874 9.78 -23.88 15.61
N LYS A 875 8.93 -24.56 14.84
CA LYS A 875 8.64 -24.20 13.45
C LYS A 875 8.08 -22.80 13.32
N ALA A 876 7.09 -22.42 14.13
CA ALA A 876 6.55 -21.06 14.15
C ALA A 876 7.63 -20.00 14.43
N THR A 877 8.57 -20.28 15.36
CA THR A 877 9.69 -19.36 15.60
C THR A 877 10.60 -19.19 14.39
N ILE A 878 10.81 -20.23 13.57
CA ILE A 878 11.60 -20.13 12.34
C ILE A 878 10.81 -19.37 11.26
N CYS A 879 9.54 -19.73 11.07
CA CYS A 879 8.65 -19.13 10.08
C CYS A 879 8.46 -17.61 10.27
N CYS A 880 8.57 -17.10 11.50
CA CYS A 880 8.44 -15.65 11.74
C CYS A 880 9.54 -14.82 11.05
N THR A 881 10.69 -15.43 10.72
CA THR A 881 11.80 -14.78 9.99
C THR A 881 11.66 -14.83 8.46
N ALA A 882 10.63 -15.50 7.93
CA ALA A 882 10.33 -15.52 6.49
C ALA A 882 10.18 -14.08 5.95
N MET A 883 10.56 -13.84 4.70
CA MET A 883 10.36 -12.54 4.02
C MET A 883 8.88 -12.32 3.69
N HIS A 884 8.14 -13.38 3.38
CA HIS A 884 6.71 -13.31 3.09
C HIS A 884 5.91 -12.80 4.29
N ARG A 885 5.18 -11.68 4.10
CA ARG A 885 4.49 -10.97 5.19
C ARG A 885 3.39 -11.81 5.84
N GLY A 886 2.55 -12.51 5.06
CA GLY A 886 1.42 -13.31 5.56
C GLY A 886 1.90 -14.44 6.49
N ALA A 887 2.66 -15.38 5.93
CA ALA A 887 3.35 -16.46 6.65
C ALA A 887 4.06 -16.01 7.95
N ALA A 888 4.85 -14.93 7.91
CA ALA A 888 5.54 -14.44 9.11
C ALA A 888 4.57 -13.96 10.20
N LEU A 889 3.52 -13.22 9.83
CA LEU A 889 2.51 -12.72 10.77
C LEU A 889 1.59 -13.83 11.31
N ALA A 890 1.28 -14.85 10.50
CA ALA A 890 0.54 -16.04 10.91
C ALA A 890 1.33 -16.82 11.97
N ALA A 891 2.63 -17.07 11.73
CA ALA A 891 3.52 -17.71 12.69
C ALA A 891 3.64 -16.93 14.01
N MET A 892 3.80 -15.61 13.95
CA MET A 892 3.80 -14.75 15.13
C MET A 892 2.47 -14.79 15.90
N SER A 893 1.35 -14.87 15.20
CA SER A 893 0.03 -14.98 15.83
C SER A 893 -0.15 -16.34 16.51
N CYS A 894 0.37 -17.41 15.93
CA CYS A 894 0.45 -18.74 16.56
C CYS A 894 1.26 -18.72 17.86
N MET A 895 2.44 -18.09 17.86
CA MET A 895 3.26 -17.92 19.06
C MET A 895 2.54 -17.11 20.14
N SER A 896 1.85 -16.03 19.75
CA SER A 896 1.05 -15.21 20.66
C SER A 896 -0.12 -15.99 21.26
N CYS A 897 -0.84 -16.78 20.46
CA CYS A 897 -1.94 -17.65 20.92
C CYS A 897 -1.44 -18.67 21.95
N PHE A 898 -0.30 -19.30 21.69
CA PHE A 898 0.34 -20.24 22.62
C PHE A 898 0.69 -19.57 23.96
N LEU A 899 1.32 -18.38 23.92
CA LEU A 899 1.70 -17.65 25.13
C LEU A 899 0.48 -17.17 25.93
N GLU A 900 -0.57 -16.68 25.27
CA GLU A 900 -1.80 -16.24 25.93
C GLU A 900 -2.55 -17.41 26.60
N THR A 901 -2.57 -18.57 25.96
CA THR A 901 -3.17 -19.79 26.53
C THR A 901 -2.36 -20.25 27.76
N CYS A 902 -1.03 -20.18 27.68
CA CYS A 902 -0.15 -20.46 28.81
C CYS A 902 -0.39 -19.50 29.98
N LEU A 903 -0.49 -18.19 29.71
CA LEU A 903 -0.79 -17.15 30.71
C LEU A 903 -2.13 -17.36 31.40
N SER A 904 -3.18 -17.61 30.62
CA SER A 904 -4.53 -17.83 31.14
C SER A 904 -4.56 -19.07 32.05
N SER A 905 -3.93 -20.16 31.62
CA SER A 905 -3.77 -21.38 32.42
C SER A 905 -2.99 -21.15 33.72
N LEU A 906 -1.93 -20.33 33.70
CA LEU A 906 -1.15 -19.99 34.89
C LEU A 906 -1.90 -19.11 35.90
N LEU A 907 -2.67 -18.14 35.41
CA LEU A 907 -3.51 -17.29 36.26
C LEU A 907 -4.61 -18.09 36.96
N GLU A 908 -5.17 -19.10 36.31
CA GLU A 908 -6.17 -19.98 36.92
C GLU A 908 -5.57 -20.97 37.95
N SER A 909 -4.29 -21.35 37.81
CA SER A 909 -3.64 -22.43 38.58
C SER A 909 -2.56 -21.97 39.57
N LEU A 910 -2.65 -20.72 40.05
CA LEU A 910 -1.65 -20.06 40.92
C LEU A 910 -1.29 -20.81 42.23
N THR A 911 -2.14 -21.71 42.73
CA THR A 911 -1.98 -22.32 44.07
C THR A 911 -1.51 -23.78 44.09
N CYS A 912 -1.61 -24.54 42.99
CA CYS A 912 -1.08 -25.91 42.91
C CYS A 912 -1.03 -26.42 41.46
N ILE A 913 0.16 -26.51 40.87
CA ILE A 913 0.37 -27.05 39.52
C ILE A 913 0.73 -28.55 39.64
N SER A 914 -0.10 -29.45 39.10
CA SER A 914 0.20 -30.88 39.04
C SER A 914 1.15 -31.21 37.88
N GLU A 915 2.00 -32.23 38.04
CA GLU A 915 2.74 -32.83 36.93
C GLU A 915 1.74 -33.30 35.85
N GLY A 916 1.96 -32.87 34.59
CA GLY A 916 1.05 -33.16 33.47
C GLY A 916 -0.08 -32.14 33.23
N SER A 917 -0.17 -31.06 34.04
CA SER A 917 -1.08 -29.94 33.75
C SER A 917 -0.63 -29.16 32.51
N LEU A 918 -1.59 -28.48 31.84
CA LEU A 918 -1.32 -27.66 30.65
C LEU A 918 -0.23 -26.61 30.89
N SER A 919 -0.25 -25.94 32.05
CA SER A 919 0.75 -24.94 32.42
C SER A 919 2.15 -25.55 32.57
N ALA A 920 2.26 -26.75 33.15
CA ALA A 920 3.54 -27.46 33.25
C ALA A 920 4.11 -27.84 31.87
N VAL A 921 3.27 -28.37 30.97
CA VAL A 921 3.68 -28.77 29.62
C VAL A 921 4.11 -27.55 28.79
N MET A 922 3.31 -26.48 28.79
CA MET A 922 3.63 -25.26 28.04
C MET A 922 4.90 -24.57 28.57
N ILE A 923 5.12 -24.55 29.90
CA ILE A 923 6.36 -24.05 30.49
C ILE A 923 7.56 -24.91 30.08
N GLN A 924 7.43 -26.23 30.02
CA GLN A 924 8.49 -27.11 29.53
C GLN A 924 8.85 -26.79 28.06
N VAL A 925 7.84 -26.60 27.20
CA VAL A 925 8.06 -26.19 25.80
C VAL A 925 8.77 -24.84 25.71
N LEU A 926 8.35 -23.84 26.50
CA LEU A 926 8.99 -22.52 26.53
C LEU A 926 10.41 -22.58 27.08
N SER A 927 10.70 -23.44 28.06
CA SER A 927 12.05 -23.59 28.62
C SER A 927 13.05 -24.13 27.58
N ARG A 928 12.58 -25.00 26.65
CA ARG A 928 13.41 -25.60 25.60
C ARG A 928 13.53 -24.73 24.36
N SER A 929 12.47 -24.01 23.99
CA SER A 929 12.38 -23.25 22.74
C SER A 929 12.51 -21.73 22.93
N GLY A 930 12.60 -21.25 24.17
CA GLY A 930 12.58 -19.83 24.52
C GLY A 930 13.77 -19.03 23.99
N GLU A 931 14.96 -19.64 23.91
CA GLU A 931 16.14 -18.98 23.33
C GLU A 931 15.95 -18.72 21.83
N GLY A 932 15.48 -19.71 21.07
CA GLY A 932 15.18 -19.57 19.64
C GLY A 932 14.02 -18.59 19.39
N LEU A 933 13.02 -18.57 20.27
CA LEU A 933 11.89 -17.65 20.27
C LEU A 933 12.36 -16.18 20.38
N VAL A 934 13.20 -15.86 21.36
CA VAL A 934 13.76 -14.51 21.53
C VAL A 934 14.69 -14.14 20.36
N SER A 935 15.58 -15.06 19.98
CA SER A 935 16.54 -14.83 18.88
C SER A 935 15.84 -14.52 17.56
N ASN A 936 14.88 -15.36 17.16
CA ASN A 936 14.19 -15.19 15.89
C ASN A 936 13.28 -13.95 15.90
N VAL A 937 12.58 -13.65 17.00
CA VAL A 937 11.77 -12.42 17.10
C VAL A 937 12.64 -11.15 16.98
N VAL A 938 13.83 -11.13 17.59
CA VAL A 938 14.77 -10.01 17.41
C VAL A 938 15.28 -9.95 15.98
N TYR A 939 15.59 -11.10 15.36
CA TYR A 939 16.02 -11.16 13.96
C TYR A 939 14.95 -10.62 12.98
N THR A 940 13.66 -10.83 13.27
CA THR A 940 12.57 -10.27 12.45
C THR A 940 12.49 -8.75 12.42
N LEU A 941 13.13 -8.08 13.39
CA LEU A 941 13.19 -6.62 13.49
C LEU A 941 14.35 -6.03 12.68
N LEU A 942 15.11 -6.88 11.96
CA LEU A 942 16.19 -6.48 11.08
C LEU A 942 15.74 -6.52 9.62
N GLY A 943 16.17 -5.55 8.81
CA GLY A 943 15.92 -5.50 7.36
C GLY A 943 14.60 -4.85 6.93
N VAL A 944 14.26 -5.00 5.65
CA VAL A 944 13.32 -4.14 4.91
C VAL A 944 11.86 -4.25 5.39
N SER A 945 11.45 -5.38 5.96
CA SER A 945 10.07 -5.67 6.39
C SER A 945 9.82 -5.49 7.90
N ALA A 946 10.83 -5.06 8.66
CA ALA A 946 10.81 -5.00 10.13
C ALA A 946 9.64 -4.17 10.71
N MET A 947 9.32 -3.03 10.10
CA MET A 947 8.27 -2.11 10.61
C MET A 947 6.87 -2.75 10.64
N SER A 948 6.57 -3.68 9.73
CA SER A 948 5.30 -4.40 9.72
C SER A 948 5.15 -5.40 10.89
N ARG A 949 6.26 -5.77 11.54
CA ARG A 949 6.34 -6.82 12.58
C ARG A 949 6.45 -6.27 14.00
N VAL A 950 6.90 -5.02 14.15
CA VAL A 950 7.10 -4.31 15.43
C VAL A 950 5.99 -4.55 16.44
N HIS A 951 4.72 -4.42 16.03
CA HIS A 951 3.60 -4.57 16.96
C HIS A 951 3.45 -6.01 17.49
N LYS A 952 3.54 -7.02 16.61
CA LYS A 952 3.42 -8.44 16.99
C LYS A 952 4.66 -8.89 17.77
N SER A 953 5.87 -8.49 17.39
CA SER A 953 7.10 -8.76 18.14
C SER A 953 7.04 -8.20 19.55
N ALA A 954 6.56 -6.95 19.72
CA ALA A 954 6.40 -6.35 21.04
C ALA A 954 5.36 -7.08 21.90
N THR A 955 4.27 -7.57 21.28
CA THR A 955 3.22 -8.33 21.96
C THR A 955 3.75 -9.68 22.47
N ILE A 956 4.47 -10.43 21.63
CA ILE A 956 5.08 -11.72 21.98
C ILE A 956 6.08 -11.54 23.13
N LEU A 957 6.95 -10.52 23.05
CA LEU A 957 7.94 -10.26 24.10
C LEU A 957 7.28 -9.81 25.42
N GLN A 958 6.20 -9.03 25.36
CA GLN A 958 5.40 -8.66 26.54
C GLN A 958 4.76 -9.89 27.19
N GLN A 959 4.13 -10.77 26.40
CA GLN A 959 3.51 -12.00 26.89
C GLN A 959 4.55 -12.95 27.49
N LEU A 960 5.68 -13.16 26.82
CA LEU A 960 6.78 -13.98 27.34
C LEU A 960 7.30 -13.45 28.68
N ALA A 961 7.51 -12.13 28.79
CA ALA A 961 7.94 -11.50 30.03
C ALA A 961 6.90 -11.69 31.16
N ALA A 962 5.61 -11.61 30.85
CA ALA A 962 4.55 -11.88 31.80
C ALA A 962 4.53 -13.35 32.27
N VAL A 963 4.76 -14.31 31.36
CA VAL A 963 4.87 -15.75 31.71
C VAL A 963 6.04 -15.96 32.67
N CYS A 964 7.22 -15.41 32.36
CA CYS A 964 8.40 -15.51 33.22
C CYS A 964 8.20 -14.87 34.60
N CYS A 965 7.44 -13.76 34.70
CA CYS A 965 7.10 -13.14 35.98
C CYS A 965 6.14 -13.98 36.82
N LEU A 966 5.17 -14.65 36.18
CA LEU A 966 4.21 -15.51 36.87
C LEU A 966 4.84 -16.85 37.29
N SER A 967 5.71 -17.43 36.47
CA SER A 967 6.35 -18.72 36.77
C SER A 967 7.20 -18.66 38.05
N GLU A 968 7.82 -17.51 38.35
CA GLU A 968 8.54 -17.28 39.62
C GLU A 968 7.65 -17.40 40.87
N ARG A 969 6.35 -17.19 40.74
CA ARG A 969 5.39 -17.29 41.85
C ARG A 969 4.86 -18.72 42.05
N THR A 970 5.34 -19.67 41.23
CA THR A 970 4.88 -21.06 41.20
C THR A 970 6.03 -22.04 41.48
N SER A 971 5.71 -23.31 41.72
CA SER A 971 6.72 -24.38 41.89
C SER A 971 7.59 -24.63 40.66
N LEU A 972 7.25 -24.04 39.50
CA LEU A 972 7.95 -24.19 38.22
C LEU A 972 9.06 -23.17 37.98
N MET A 973 9.42 -22.34 38.97
CA MET A 973 10.53 -21.38 38.90
C MET A 973 11.86 -22.03 38.48
N ALA A 974 12.07 -23.31 38.80
CA ALA A 974 13.27 -24.05 38.41
C ALA A 974 13.41 -24.28 36.89
N LEU A 975 12.30 -24.22 36.13
CA LEU A 975 12.28 -24.44 34.68
C LEU A 975 12.27 -23.14 33.88
N LEU A 976 11.52 -22.13 34.34
CA LEU A 976 11.39 -20.84 33.68
C LEU A 976 11.36 -19.73 34.72
N SER A 977 12.26 -18.76 34.59
CA SER A 977 12.37 -17.61 35.50
C SER A 977 12.69 -16.33 34.72
N TRP A 978 12.65 -15.18 35.39
CA TRP A 978 13.14 -13.92 34.82
C TRP A 978 14.60 -14.03 34.38
N ASN A 979 15.42 -14.78 35.14
CA ASN A 979 16.82 -15.04 34.79
C ASN A 979 16.98 -15.79 33.46
N SER A 980 16.03 -16.67 33.11
CA SER A 980 16.02 -17.36 31.81
C SER A 980 15.85 -16.35 30.66
N LEU A 981 14.89 -15.43 30.78
CA LEU A 981 14.67 -14.36 29.80
C LEU A 981 15.87 -13.43 29.68
N CYS A 982 16.51 -13.07 30.80
CA CYS A 982 17.76 -12.31 30.80
C CYS A 982 18.87 -13.03 30.04
N GLY A 983 19.05 -14.33 30.29
CA GLY A 983 20.04 -15.15 29.60
C GLY A 983 19.79 -15.22 28.09
N TRP A 984 18.55 -15.41 27.66
CA TRP A 984 18.20 -15.48 26.24
C TRP A 984 18.40 -14.16 25.50
N LEU A 985 18.05 -13.02 26.11
CA LEU A 985 18.31 -11.69 25.52
C LEU A 985 19.81 -11.40 25.42
N GLN A 986 20.60 -11.79 26.43
CA GLN A 986 22.05 -11.66 26.39
C GLN A 986 22.68 -12.54 25.30
N SER A 987 22.26 -13.81 25.21
CA SER A 987 22.72 -14.75 24.17
C SER A 987 22.38 -14.23 22.77
N THR A 988 21.13 -13.77 22.58
CA THR A 988 20.67 -13.19 21.31
C THR A 988 21.51 -11.97 20.90
N ALA A 989 21.72 -11.02 21.81
CA ALA A 989 22.50 -9.81 21.54
C ALA A 989 23.97 -10.12 21.21
N GLN A 990 24.55 -11.19 21.79
CA GLN A 990 25.91 -11.64 21.50
C GLN A 990 26.02 -12.45 20.20
N SER A 991 24.96 -13.15 19.81
CA SER A 991 24.90 -13.98 18.59
C SER A 991 24.67 -13.19 17.30
N LEU A 992 24.14 -11.97 17.40
CA LEU A 992 23.93 -11.09 16.25
C LEU A 992 25.30 -10.70 15.64
N PRO A 993 25.49 -10.81 14.31
CA PRO A 993 26.75 -10.43 13.68
C PRO A 993 27.08 -8.96 13.96
N ALA A 994 28.35 -8.64 14.21
CA ALA A 994 28.82 -7.28 14.54
C ALA A 994 28.52 -6.24 13.47
N GLU A 995 28.11 -6.68 12.26
CA GLU A 995 27.68 -5.83 11.16
C GLU A 995 26.25 -5.28 11.34
N TYR A 996 25.40 -5.91 12.17
CA TYR A 996 24.00 -5.51 12.38
C TYR A 996 23.80 -4.59 13.58
N LEU A 997 24.77 -4.53 14.51
CA LEU A 997 24.69 -3.72 15.73
C LEU A 997 25.84 -2.71 15.76
N ARG A 998 25.57 -1.48 16.20
CA ARG A 998 26.60 -0.45 16.38
C ARG A 998 27.54 -0.84 17.54
N GLN A 999 28.75 -0.30 17.52
CA GLN A 999 29.75 -0.56 18.56
C GLN A 999 29.20 -0.15 19.94
N GLY A 1000 29.10 -1.11 20.88
CA GLY A 1000 28.54 -0.91 22.21
C GLY A 1000 27.01 -0.97 22.32
N GLU A 1001 26.29 -1.13 21.21
CA GLU A 1001 24.81 -1.19 21.19
C GLU A 1001 24.28 -2.42 21.92
N ALA A 1002 24.90 -3.60 21.72
CA ALA A 1002 24.55 -4.84 22.40
C ALA A 1002 24.58 -4.73 23.94
N GLU A 1003 25.54 -3.97 24.48
CA GLU A 1003 25.70 -3.76 25.93
C GLU A 1003 24.63 -2.82 26.50
N THR A 1004 24.15 -1.87 25.70
CA THR A 1004 23.10 -0.91 26.09
C THR A 1004 21.68 -1.43 25.87
N LEU A 1005 21.48 -2.27 24.85
CA LEU A 1005 20.17 -2.78 24.43
C LEU A 1005 19.54 -3.67 25.51
N VAL A 1006 20.30 -4.63 26.02
CA VAL A 1006 19.83 -5.62 27.00
C VAL A 1006 19.28 -4.98 28.29
N PRO A 1007 19.99 -4.09 29.00
CA PRO A 1007 19.45 -3.47 30.22
C PRO A 1007 18.25 -2.55 29.94
N LEU A 1008 18.22 -1.85 28.80
CA LEU A 1008 17.09 -1.00 28.41
C LEU A 1008 15.83 -1.83 28.12
N TRP A 1009 15.96 -2.92 27.37
CA TRP A 1009 14.85 -3.79 27.01
C TRP A 1009 14.33 -4.56 28.22
N LEU A 1010 15.21 -5.04 29.11
CA LEU A 1010 14.79 -5.73 30.34
C LEU A 1010 13.94 -4.85 31.26
N ASN A 1011 14.33 -3.58 31.44
CA ASN A 1011 13.54 -2.62 32.22
C ASN A 1011 12.16 -2.36 31.57
N ALA A 1012 12.13 -2.20 30.25
CA ALA A 1012 10.89 -2.00 29.52
C ALA A 1012 9.98 -3.24 29.58
N LEU A 1013 10.54 -4.44 29.42
CA LEU A 1013 9.83 -5.71 29.51
C LEU A 1013 9.23 -5.93 30.90
N ALA A 1014 9.95 -5.61 31.97
CA ALA A 1014 9.43 -5.72 33.34
C ALA A 1014 8.20 -4.82 33.55
N SER A 1015 8.29 -3.57 33.08
CA SER A 1015 7.17 -2.63 33.14
C SER A 1015 5.98 -3.06 32.27
N ALA A 1016 6.24 -3.59 31.07
CA ALA A 1016 5.22 -4.05 30.15
C ALA A 1016 4.53 -5.34 30.64
N ALA A 1017 5.28 -6.25 31.26
CA ALA A 1017 4.73 -7.46 31.89
C ALA A 1017 3.81 -7.11 33.06
N SER A 1018 4.22 -6.18 33.93
CA SER A 1018 3.39 -5.73 35.05
C SER A 1018 2.09 -5.08 34.58
N ASP A 1019 2.15 -4.23 33.55
CA ASP A 1019 0.96 -3.62 32.94
C ASP A 1019 0.00 -4.67 32.38
N TYR A 1020 0.54 -5.68 31.69
CA TYR A 1020 -0.25 -6.76 31.09
C TYR A 1020 -0.95 -7.61 32.16
N LEU A 1021 -0.23 -8.02 33.21
CA LEU A 1021 -0.79 -8.80 34.31
C LEU A 1021 -1.86 -8.01 35.09
N ALA A 1022 -1.65 -6.70 35.30
CA ALA A 1022 -2.65 -5.83 35.92
C ALA A 1022 -3.95 -5.78 35.09
N SER A 1023 -3.84 -5.72 33.76
CA SER A 1023 -5.03 -5.69 32.88
C SER A 1023 -5.85 -6.98 32.90
N LYS A 1024 -5.20 -8.15 33.06
CA LYS A 1024 -5.88 -9.45 33.09
C LYS A 1024 -6.43 -9.83 34.47
N THR A 1025 -6.07 -9.11 35.54
CA THR A 1025 -6.50 -9.40 36.93
C THR A 1025 -7.58 -8.43 37.45
N SER A 1026 -7.93 -7.38 36.71
CA SER A 1026 -8.99 -6.44 37.08
C SER A 1026 -10.37 -6.87 36.53
N ASP A 1027 -11.34 -7.11 37.42
CA ASP A 1027 -12.73 -7.53 37.14
C ASP A 1027 -13.62 -6.53 36.35
N ALA A 1028 -13.06 -5.51 35.68
CA ALA A 1028 -13.83 -4.51 34.95
C ALA A 1028 -14.15 -4.98 33.52
N ALA A 1029 -15.19 -5.79 33.39
CA ALA A 1029 -15.72 -6.37 32.14
C ALA A 1029 -16.30 -5.36 31.11
N LEU A 1030 -15.80 -4.12 31.00
CA LEU A 1030 -16.39 -3.11 30.11
C LEU A 1030 -15.42 -2.17 29.41
N ILE A 1031 -14.11 -2.43 29.44
CA ILE A 1031 -13.18 -1.74 28.54
C ILE A 1031 -12.21 -2.75 27.96
N ASP A 1032 -12.39 -3.03 26.66
CA ASP A 1032 -11.53 -3.86 25.84
C ASP A 1032 -10.15 -3.19 25.71
N HIS A 1033 -9.33 -3.34 26.75
CA HIS A 1033 -7.96 -2.84 26.75
C HIS A 1033 -7.04 -3.90 26.14
N GLY A 1034 -6.97 -3.88 24.81
CA GLY A 1034 -6.04 -4.70 24.02
C GLY A 1034 -4.56 -4.53 24.38
N HIS A 1035 -3.73 -5.41 23.79
CA HIS A 1035 -2.27 -5.43 23.97
C HIS A 1035 -1.63 -4.03 23.87
N MET A 1036 -0.59 -3.76 24.65
CA MET A 1036 0.25 -2.55 24.57
C MET A 1036 -0.36 -1.19 25.03
N LEU A 1037 -1.48 -1.15 25.76
CA LEU A 1037 -2.11 0.12 26.20
C LEU A 1037 -1.49 0.77 27.45
N GLY A 1038 -0.82 -0.02 28.31
CA GLY A 1038 -0.11 0.47 29.50
C GLY A 1038 1.11 1.36 29.19
N LYS A 1039 1.60 2.10 30.19
CA LYS A 1039 2.78 3.00 30.03
C LYS A 1039 4.04 2.20 29.69
N GLY A 1040 4.24 1.05 30.32
CA GLY A 1040 5.29 0.09 30.04
C GLY A 1040 5.14 -0.55 28.67
N GLY A 1041 3.93 -1.00 28.31
CA GLY A 1041 3.63 -1.52 26.97
C GLY A 1041 3.97 -0.52 25.86
N ARG A 1042 3.49 0.73 25.96
CA ARG A 1042 3.83 1.80 25.02
C ARG A 1042 5.32 2.15 24.98
N THR A 1043 6.04 1.94 26.07
CA THR A 1043 7.50 2.16 26.13
C THR A 1043 8.24 1.04 25.42
N LEU A 1044 7.85 -0.22 25.63
CA LEU A 1044 8.38 -1.38 24.92
C LEU A 1044 8.14 -1.26 23.41
N LYS A 1045 6.93 -0.87 22.97
CA LYS A 1045 6.63 -0.67 21.54
C LYS A 1045 7.54 0.38 20.91
N ARG A 1046 7.77 1.49 21.61
CA ARG A 1046 8.63 2.58 21.14
C ARG A 1046 10.06 2.09 20.99
N LEU A 1047 10.62 1.44 22.01
CA LEU A 1047 11.99 0.92 21.94
C LEU A 1047 12.18 -0.11 20.81
N ILE A 1048 11.23 -1.02 20.62
CA ILE A 1048 11.28 -2.01 19.53
C ILE A 1048 11.14 -1.35 18.16
N ARG A 1049 10.26 -0.34 18.05
CA ARG A 1049 10.12 0.45 16.82
C ARG A 1049 11.40 1.22 16.51
N ASP A 1050 11.96 1.89 17.50
CA ASP A 1050 13.18 2.69 17.35
C ASP A 1050 14.34 1.78 16.92
N PHE A 1051 14.48 0.58 17.52
CA PHE A 1051 15.43 -0.44 17.10
C PHE A 1051 15.21 -0.88 15.64
N ALA A 1052 13.97 -1.24 15.26
CA ALA A 1052 13.64 -1.64 13.89
C ALA A 1052 13.90 -0.54 12.86
N ASP A 1053 13.57 0.72 13.20
CA ASP A 1053 13.76 1.87 12.32
C ASP A 1053 15.25 2.16 12.12
N THR A 1054 16.06 2.06 13.18
CA THR A 1054 17.52 2.21 13.09
C THR A 1054 18.23 1.11 12.30
N HIS A 1055 17.60 -0.04 12.07
CA HIS A 1055 18.20 -1.21 11.42
C HIS A 1055 17.47 -1.64 10.13
N ARG A 1056 16.61 -0.78 9.59
CA ARG A 1056 15.80 -1.02 8.39
C ARG A 1056 16.61 -1.14 7.08
N ASN A 1057 17.79 -0.49 7.03
CA ASN A 1057 18.56 -0.29 5.80
C ASN A 1057 19.85 -1.15 5.70
N PHE A 1058 20.04 -2.15 6.57
CA PHE A 1058 21.17 -3.07 6.39
C PHE A 1058 20.95 -3.93 5.13
N PRO A 1059 21.92 -4.00 4.20
CA PRO A 1059 21.81 -4.86 3.03
C PRO A 1059 21.69 -6.32 3.45
N LYS A 1060 20.90 -7.09 2.68
CA LYS A 1060 20.62 -8.52 2.91
C LYS A 1060 21.88 -9.34 3.26
N PRO A 1061 21.77 -10.37 4.11
CA PRO A 1061 22.80 -11.41 4.13
C PRO A 1061 22.84 -12.14 2.78
N PRO A 1062 23.97 -12.78 2.42
CA PRO A 1062 24.01 -13.75 1.32
C PRO A 1062 23.05 -14.92 1.54
#